data_AF-A0A4R9LUM8-F1
#
_entry.id   AF-A0A4R9LUM8-F1
#
_cell.length_a   1.000
_cell.length_b   1.000
_cell.length_c   1.000
_cell.angle_alpha   90.00
_cell.angle_beta   90.00
_cell.angle_gamma   90.00
#
_symmetry.space_group_name_H-M   'P 1'
#
loop_
_entity.id
_entity.type
_entity.pdbx_description
1 polymer ?
#
loop_
_entity_poly.entity_id
_entity_poly.type
_entity_poly.pdbx_seq_one_letter_code
_entity_poly.pdbx_strand_id
1 'polypeptide(L)'
;MLIMFGSNLIKYVVRSTFLIIVIVFTSNCNAVSNAADQFLFGLSETTDKAPAGVTLKSLTGGYSVSENPSLGTLGVTLQLNRQPIQDVKIPLSLDNPAIATLSIDSMTFTTSNWDTPQTVTISGVNNDEVDGNKETIIVIGKGESTDALYSGLITPTRPLTVIDDDSYSVVVSPKSLQTTEAAGAGNTATFTVVLASKPTGTVTIPTLNPNVDSTNNTSQEGTIDKTSLTFTTANFNVPQVVTVTGIDDPVLDGNKTYTIQIANSTSTDPNYSGLSVLPVTVVNIDNELPGIVVTPTTLSINEADTNGTFTVVLTNPPTGNVTIPVTNPNPTRATVNTTLLTFTTGNYNTPQTVTITPTNNLIADGNSSFTLDLGVATNYGNENASDVAITIVDNDTPGVTVVQLNQNIVEGTLQTAFFRLRLNSEPTANVTIPINDTFDAKNTGQRQGSAAVTSVTFTPANWNVYQDVTVTPVNDDVADGNFQWIIELQRCVSSDPKYGETSGGAANGIKPTPNITVNEDDDDIAGFTIVAYNKMDGSTSLIQTAKSATTVTGFATDDSHNLDPQVYSRWTIRLRSQPLAIVNLSLTTSTSGTTNDGTLSTNSLTFTTANWNVAQTVFVTGASNGVNEGNLDYSVNVAATGDDLYGNGSYGYRDSAQVARPAFTIYSCDNDVANQIIGCRRSGTFSTTEGGGTGIFHLITQSDPGSSVTVPVSSSNPAEGTVGSATATITSGSGNWKTMTTSASNQITATGAQDVSIDGNIAYTVVLGTSSGGLTVDPPDMTIYNIDDELVVEVSAGSNDTTEDGTTATFGVRIRNTVVPIANVTFTISCKSGSTECSGLSATSLTFTTANYNTYQTITVTPIDDSRADNTQPVCIQFGTVVSTDLALSDFQPPDNCPMNNLDNDKVIYVTNVTYNPNFNDSNNDLTEQDGYCQTDTNRPAWGTYKALISNSVGRVATTTGTDATGQNAWVLAASKGYYLATGFSAPYTNRVFTTNANSLFSFGSLTTTLPAGTYWTGFNSNWTTATNNCVNWSQNDSGPSFPTGGIYETSYGIGGSTSATSINAGVSDCQVATTRKLICVQQ
;
A
#
# COMPACT_ATOMS: atom_id res chain seq x y z
N MET A 1 -51.11 -19.50 14.47
CA MET A 1 -50.47 -20.35 15.50
C MET A 1 -49.66 -19.42 16.39
N LEU A 2 -49.86 -19.45 17.71
CA LEU A 2 -49.35 -18.47 18.69
C LEU A 2 -49.82 -17.00 18.44
N ILE A 3 -49.61 -16.03 19.36
CA ILE A 3 -50.13 -15.93 20.74
C ILE A 3 -49.92 -14.50 21.31
N MET A 4 -50.95 -13.95 21.98
CA MET A 4 -50.95 -12.84 22.97
C MET A 4 -50.52 -11.39 22.61
N PHE A 5 -51.04 -10.48 23.45
CA PHE A 5 -50.74 -9.04 23.66
C PHE A 5 -51.20 -8.04 22.56
N GLY A 6 -51.82 -6.89 22.91
CA GLY A 6 -52.36 -6.52 24.23
C GLY A 6 -52.96 -5.10 24.35
N SER A 7 -54.15 -5.03 24.97
CA SER A 7 -54.57 -4.03 25.97
C SER A 7 -54.42 -2.51 25.76
N ASN A 8 -55.57 -1.81 25.61
CA ASN A 8 -55.94 -0.54 26.28
C ASN A 8 -55.18 0.77 25.90
N LEU A 9 -55.75 1.99 25.86
CA LEU A 9 -57.11 2.56 26.10
C LEU A 9 -57.27 3.81 25.15
N ILE A 10 -57.99 4.95 25.30
CA ILE A 10 -58.73 5.62 26.40
C ILE A 10 -59.87 6.56 25.89
N LYS A 11 -60.55 7.22 26.85
CA LYS A 11 -61.54 8.33 26.85
C LYS A 11 -61.43 9.37 25.69
N TYR A 12 -62.48 10.10 25.28
CA TYR A 12 -63.70 10.58 25.99
C TYR A 12 -65.00 10.23 25.21
N VAL A 13 -66.17 9.87 25.79
CA VAL A 13 -67.03 10.52 26.83
C VAL A 13 -67.71 11.79 26.28
N VAL A 14 -69.03 11.83 26.05
CA VAL A 14 -70.12 12.11 27.03
C VAL A 14 -71.50 11.59 26.54
N ARG A 15 -72.25 10.83 27.39
CA ARG A 15 -73.74 10.70 27.59
C ARG A 15 -74.70 10.60 26.36
N SER A 16 -75.86 9.91 26.36
CA SER A 16 -76.77 9.32 27.38
C SER A 16 -77.97 8.62 26.65
N THR A 17 -78.86 7.74 27.16
CA THR A 17 -79.03 6.87 28.37
C THR A 17 -80.06 5.75 28.02
N PHE A 18 -80.29 4.76 28.90
CA PHE A 18 -81.32 3.69 28.91
C PHE A 18 -81.17 2.53 27.87
N LEU A 19 -81.57 1.27 28.14
CA LEU A 19 -81.57 0.38 29.34
C LEU A 19 -81.91 -1.04 28.82
N ILE A 20 -81.05 -2.09 28.86
CA ILE A 20 -80.68 -2.96 30.01
C ILE A 20 -81.91 -3.67 30.65
N ILE A 21 -81.96 -5.00 30.88
CA ILE A 21 -81.18 -6.20 30.47
C ILE A 21 -82.10 -7.44 30.59
N VAL A 22 -81.69 -8.62 30.10
CA VAL A 22 -82.49 -9.87 30.08
C VAL A 22 -81.80 -11.02 30.84
N ILE A 23 -82.57 -11.83 31.60
CA ILE A 23 -82.18 -13.15 32.22
C ILE A 23 -81.11 -13.04 33.36
N VAL A 24 -81.02 -13.87 34.42
CA VAL A 24 -81.58 -15.19 34.84
C VAL A 24 -82.14 -15.11 36.29
N PHE A 25 -83.03 -16.02 36.71
CA PHE A 25 -82.78 -16.93 37.86
C PHE A 25 -83.88 -18.03 37.98
N THR A 26 -83.54 -19.16 38.62
CA THR A 26 -84.40 -20.36 38.76
C THR A 26 -84.66 -20.73 40.23
N SER A 27 -85.81 -21.39 40.51
CA SER A 27 -86.08 -22.28 41.66
C SER A 27 -85.83 -21.75 43.09
N ASN A 28 -86.75 -21.81 44.07
CA ASN A 28 -87.37 -23.04 44.58
C ASN A 28 -88.43 -22.78 45.69
N CYS A 29 -89.09 -23.86 46.14
CA CYS A 29 -89.72 -24.07 47.47
C CYS A 29 -91.02 -23.32 47.89
N ASN A 30 -92.11 -24.08 47.87
CA ASN A 30 -92.89 -24.54 49.05
C ASN A 30 -93.29 -23.55 50.16
N ALA A 31 -94.61 -23.31 50.30
CA ALA A 31 -95.27 -23.18 51.61
C ALA A 31 -96.71 -23.74 51.55
N VAL A 32 -96.95 -24.83 52.29
CA VAL A 32 -98.24 -25.56 52.38
C VAL A 32 -99.28 -24.86 53.26
N SER A 33 -100.56 -25.14 53.00
CA SER A 33 -101.50 -25.56 54.06
C SER A 33 -102.52 -26.55 53.51
N ASN A 34 -102.97 -27.50 54.34
CA ASN A 34 -103.91 -28.56 53.96
C ASN A 34 -105.34 -28.23 54.38
N ALA A 35 -106.32 -28.84 53.72
CA ALA A 35 -107.73 -28.69 54.06
C ALA A 35 -108.09 -29.34 55.40
N ALA A 36 -108.77 -28.59 56.28
CA ALA A 36 -109.46 -29.13 57.45
C ALA A 36 -110.51 -28.14 58.03
N ASP A 37 -111.47 -27.70 57.22
CA ASP A 37 -112.79 -27.38 57.77
C ASP A 37 -113.92 -27.63 56.75
N GLN A 38 -114.41 -28.86 56.73
CA GLN A 38 -115.72 -29.20 56.17
C GLN A 38 -116.59 -29.72 57.30
N PHE A 39 -117.61 -28.95 57.67
CA PHE A 39 -118.92 -29.56 57.95
C PHE A 39 -120.06 -28.58 57.67
N LEU A 40 -121.22 -29.17 57.39
CA LEU A 40 -122.57 -28.56 57.35
C LEU A 40 -123.05 -27.88 56.03
N PHE A 41 -123.87 -28.65 55.30
CA PHE A 41 -124.91 -28.25 54.33
C PHE A 41 -124.52 -27.77 52.90
N GLY A 42 -124.23 -28.74 52.03
CA GLY A 42 -125.18 -29.11 50.96
C GLY A 42 -125.19 -28.32 49.63
N LEU A 43 -124.65 -28.95 48.58
CA LEU A 43 -124.96 -28.66 47.17
C LEU A 43 -125.09 -29.99 46.39
N SER A 44 -125.86 -29.98 45.29
CA SER A 44 -125.99 -31.08 44.33
C SER A 44 -126.08 -30.51 42.91
N GLU A 45 -125.77 -31.33 41.90
CA GLU A 45 -125.31 -30.89 40.59
C GLU A 45 -126.38 -30.36 39.62
N THR A 46 -126.07 -29.26 38.95
CA THR A 46 -126.43 -29.05 37.52
C THR A 46 -125.27 -28.35 36.81
N THR A 47 -124.53 -29.07 35.96
CA THR A 47 -123.45 -28.49 35.15
C THR A 47 -124.01 -27.89 33.86
N ASP A 48 -123.59 -26.66 33.52
CA ASP A 48 -123.87 -26.05 32.23
C ASP A 48 -123.21 -26.87 31.09
N LYS A 49 -123.94 -27.10 29.99
CA LYS A 49 -123.46 -27.89 28.85
C LYS A 49 -123.94 -27.26 27.54
N ALA A 50 -122.98 -26.78 26.75
CA ALA A 50 -123.20 -26.19 25.43
C ALA A 50 -124.03 -27.08 24.49
N PRO A 51 -124.75 -26.49 23.53
CA PRO A 51 -125.40 -27.22 22.45
C PRO A 51 -124.37 -27.84 21.50
N ALA A 52 -124.75 -28.92 20.82
CA ALA A 52 -123.95 -29.48 19.74
C ALA A 52 -123.91 -28.52 18.54
N GLY A 53 -122.78 -28.45 17.86
CA GLY A 53 -122.51 -27.49 16.80
C GLY A 53 -121.07 -27.59 16.31
N VAL A 54 -120.78 -26.93 15.17
CA VAL A 54 -119.42 -26.79 14.63
C VAL A 54 -119.09 -25.31 14.52
N THR A 55 -117.95 -24.90 15.06
CA THR A 55 -117.40 -23.55 14.90
C THR A 55 -116.40 -23.54 13.76
N LEU A 56 -116.59 -22.62 12.79
CA LEU A 56 -115.65 -22.35 11.70
C LEU A 56 -114.92 -21.02 11.97
N LYS A 57 -113.58 -21.03 11.92
CA LYS A 57 -112.77 -19.83 12.15
C LYS A 57 -111.57 -19.76 11.20
N SER A 58 -111.46 -18.68 10.42
CA SER A 58 -110.21 -18.34 9.73
C SER A 58 -109.09 -18.05 10.72
N LEU A 59 -107.89 -18.58 10.47
CA LEU A 59 -106.68 -18.28 11.24
C LEU A 59 -106.19 -16.84 11.03
N THR A 60 -106.48 -16.23 9.88
CA THR A 60 -106.15 -14.83 9.56
C THR A 60 -107.27 -13.84 9.92
N GLY A 61 -108.42 -14.33 10.38
CA GLY A 61 -109.61 -13.54 10.72
C GLY A 61 -110.46 -13.11 9.51
N GLY A 62 -109.85 -12.90 8.35
CA GLY A 62 -110.52 -12.71 7.05
C GLY A 62 -110.76 -14.03 6.32
N TYR A 63 -111.68 -14.03 5.36
CA TYR A 63 -111.96 -15.18 4.48
C TYR A 63 -111.53 -14.83 3.04
N SER A 64 -110.22 -14.66 2.84
CA SER A 64 -109.62 -14.37 1.54
C SER A 64 -108.22 -14.98 1.40
N VAL A 65 -107.78 -15.18 0.15
CA VAL A 65 -106.49 -15.78 -0.23
C VAL A 65 -105.99 -15.13 -1.53
N SER A 66 -104.68 -15.04 -1.77
CA SER A 66 -104.15 -14.72 -3.11
C SER A 66 -104.50 -15.83 -4.09
N GLU A 67 -104.65 -15.52 -5.38
CA GLU A 67 -104.60 -16.58 -6.40
C GLU A 67 -103.22 -17.21 -6.48
N ASN A 68 -102.16 -16.43 -6.25
CA ASN A 68 -100.78 -16.87 -6.14
C ASN A 68 -100.47 -17.57 -4.79
N PRO A 69 -100.28 -18.91 -4.77
CA PRO A 69 -100.05 -19.64 -3.51
C PRO A 69 -98.70 -19.32 -2.86
N SER A 70 -97.78 -18.66 -3.59
CA SER A 70 -96.49 -18.23 -3.05
C SER A 70 -96.58 -16.95 -2.20
N LEU A 71 -97.61 -16.13 -2.41
CA LEU A 71 -97.89 -14.96 -1.56
C LEU A 71 -98.71 -15.31 -0.31
N GLY A 72 -99.52 -16.37 -0.36
CA GLY A 72 -100.15 -16.91 0.84
C GLY A 72 -101.20 -17.99 0.61
N THR A 73 -101.51 -18.73 1.67
CA THR A 73 -102.62 -19.70 1.74
C THR A 73 -103.47 -19.42 2.96
N LEU A 74 -104.78 -19.70 2.87
CA LEU A 74 -105.75 -19.40 3.93
C LEU A 74 -106.04 -20.66 4.76
N GLY A 75 -105.50 -20.70 5.98
CA GLY A 75 -105.86 -21.72 6.96
C GLY A 75 -107.20 -21.41 7.65
N VAL A 76 -108.10 -22.38 7.68
CA VAL A 76 -109.40 -22.30 8.36
C VAL A 76 -109.55 -23.49 9.30
N THR A 77 -109.90 -23.24 10.56
CA THR A 77 -110.15 -24.29 11.56
C THR A 77 -111.63 -24.60 11.73
N LEU A 78 -111.91 -25.88 11.95
CA LEU A 78 -113.18 -26.39 12.45
C LEU A 78 -112.97 -27.00 13.84
N GLN A 79 -113.97 -26.85 14.71
CA GLN A 79 -113.98 -27.39 16.08
C GLN A 79 -115.42 -27.78 16.43
N LEU A 80 -115.63 -28.86 17.21
CA LEU A 80 -116.96 -29.15 17.73
C LEU A 80 -117.22 -28.33 19.01
N ASN A 81 -118.45 -27.85 19.18
CA ASN A 81 -118.81 -27.01 20.33
C ASN A 81 -119.00 -27.81 21.63
N ARG A 82 -118.98 -29.15 21.56
CA ARG A 82 -119.22 -30.08 22.67
C ARG A 82 -118.69 -31.48 22.37
N GLN A 83 -118.20 -32.17 23.39
CA GLN A 83 -117.79 -33.57 23.32
C GLN A 83 -118.89 -34.47 22.73
N PRO A 84 -118.63 -35.15 21.61
CA PRO A 84 -119.51 -36.18 21.09
C PRO A 84 -119.29 -37.50 21.86
N ILE A 85 -120.26 -38.41 21.78
CA ILE A 85 -120.15 -39.76 22.37
C ILE A 85 -119.69 -40.83 21.37
N GLN A 86 -119.62 -40.48 20.08
CA GLN A 86 -119.11 -41.29 18.96
C GLN A 86 -118.42 -40.36 17.97
N ASP A 87 -117.51 -40.87 17.15
CA ASP A 87 -116.75 -40.03 16.21
C ASP A 87 -117.65 -39.34 15.17
N VAL A 88 -117.28 -38.12 14.78
CA VAL A 88 -118.04 -37.25 13.88
C VAL A 88 -117.15 -36.86 12.69
N LYS A 89 -117.51 -37.31 11.49
CA LYS A 89 -116.85 -36.90 10.25
C LYS A 89 -117.61 -35.74 9.61
N ILE A 90 -116.88 -34.72 9.16
CA ILE A 90 -117.38 -33.52 8.49
C ILE A 90 -116.78 -33.47 7.08
N PRO A 91 -117.57 -33.64 6.00
CA PRO A 91 -117.10 -33.42 4.63
C PRO A 91 -116.81 -31.93 4.35
N LEU A 92 -115.92 -31.64 3.41
CA LEU A 92 -115.46 -30.30 3.01
C LEU A 92 -115.33 -30.22 1.48
N SER A 93 -115.76 -29.11 0.88
CA SER A 93 -115.65 -28.87 -0.56
C SER A 93 -115.66 -27.37 -0.89
N LEU A 94 -115.32 -27.01 -2.14
CA LEU A 94 -115.52 -25.68 -2.71
C LEU A 94 -116.58 -25.76 -3.81
N ASP A 95 -117.39 -24.73 -3.99
CA ASP A 95 -118.38 -24.67 -5.09
C ASP A 95 -117.74 -24.35 -6.45
N ASN A 96 -116.66 -23.55 -6.46
CA ASN A 96 -115.79 -23.34 -7.62
C ASN A 96 -114.33 -23.78 -7.32
N PRO A 97 -113.94 -25.01 -7.69
CA PRO A 97 -112.58 -25.54 -7.49
C PRO A 97 -111.59 -25.14 -8.61
N ALA A 98 -112.00 -24.32 -9.59
CA ALA A 98 -111.10 -23.89 -10.67
C ALA A 98 -110.19 -22.71 -10.28
N ILE A 99 -110.58 -21.94 -9.26
CA ILE A 99 -109.88 -20.73 -8.78
C ILE A 99 -109.28 -20.89 -7.37
N ALA A 100 -109.65 -21.95 -6.65
CA ALA A 100 -109.10 -22.30 -5.35
C ALA A 100 -109.22 -23.81 -5.08
N THR A 101 -108.40 -24.33 -4.17
CA THR A 101 -108.26 -25.75 -3.82
C THR A 101 -108.26 -25.96 -2.31
N LEU A 102 -108.56 -27.18 -1.85
CA LEU A 102 -108.53 -27.57 -0.42
C LEU A 102 -107.45 -28.62 -0.16
N SER A 103 -106.83 -28.56 1.02
CA SER A 103 -105.83 -29.56 1.45
C SER A 103 -106.43 -30.91 1.88
N ILE A 104 -107.71 -30.96 2.24
CA ILE A 104 -108.45 -32.17 2.65
C ILE A 104 -109.93 -32.05 2.28
N ASP A 105 -110.56 -33.19 1.96
CA ASP A 105 -111.98 -33.31 1.56
C ASP A 105 -112.94 -33.60 2.73
N SER A 106 -112.38 -33.92 3.91
CA SER A 106 -113.13 -34.30 5.10
C SER A 106 -112.24 -34.31 6.35
N MET A 107 -112.88 -34.21 7.51
CA MET A 107 -112.23 -34.03 8.80
C MET A 107 -112.98 -34.80 9.90
N THR A 108 -112.27 -35.48 10.80
CA THR A 108 -112.90 -36.38 11.79
C THR A 108 -112.58 -35.96 13.22
N PHE A 109 -113.64 -35.72 14.00
CA PHE A 109 -113.58 -35.36 15.41
C PHE A 109 -113.98 -36.55 16.28
N THR A 110 -113.06 -37.00 17.13
CA THR A 110 -113.28 -38.10 18.07
C THR A 110 -113.72 -37.58 19.43
N THR A 111 -114.11 -38.51 20.31
CA THR A 111 -114.37 -38.21 21.73
C THR A 111 -113.17 -37.59 22.48
N SER A 112 -111.96 -37.66 21.92
CA SER A 112 -110.69 -37.18 22.49
C SER A 112 -110.03 -36.00 21.78
N ASN A 113 -110.56 -35.50 20.65
CA ASN A 113 -110.01 -34.33 19.94
C ASN A 113 -111.05 -33.31 19.46
N TRP A 114 -112.33 -33.51 19.78
CA TRP A 114 -113.46 -32.64 19.41
C TRP A 114 -113.27 -31.15 19.74
N ASP A 115 -112.58 -30.87 20.84
CA ASP A 115 -112.26 -29.56 21.40
C ASP A 115 -110.95 -28.98 20.85
N THR A 116 -110.22 -29.74 20.04
CA THR A 116 -109.01 -29.28 19.36
C THR A 116 -109.38 -28.76 17.97
N PRO A 117 -109.21 -27.46 17.67
CA PRO A 117 -109.49 -26.94 16.33
C PRO A 117 -108.56 -27.59 15.29
N GLN A 118 -109.16 -28.30 14.33
CA GLN A 118 -108.46 -28.96 13.23
C GLN A 118 -108.47 -28.06 12.00
N THR A 119 -107.35 -27.95 11.28
CA THR A 119 -107.17 -27.01 10.17
C THR A 119 -107.35 -27.68 8.80
N VAL A 120 -108.05 -27.00 7.89
CA VAL A 120 -107.95 -27.18 6.44
C VAL A 120 -107.30 -25.93 5.83
N THR A 121 -106.43 -26.12 4.84
CA THR A 121 -105.81 -25.01 4.10
C THR A 121 -106.50 -24.85 2.76
N ILE A 122 -106.82 -23.61 2.40
CA ILE A 122 -107.30 -23.19 1.09
C ILE A 122 -106.15 -22.49 0.35
N SER A 123 -105.91 -22.86 -0.89
CA SER A 123 -104.92 -22.23 -1.78
C SER A 123 -105.59 -21.74 -3.05
N GLY A 124 -105.23 -20.55 -3.54
CA GLY A 124 -105.65 -20.08 -4.86
C GLY A 124 -105.04 -20.88 -6.02
N VAL A 125 -105.35 -20.47 -7.25
CA VAL A 125 -104.78 -21.02 -8.49
C VAL A 125 -104.22 -19.87 -9.33
N ASN A 126 -102.89 -19.72 -9.36
CA ASN A 126 -102.20 -18.59 -10.00
C ASN A 126 -102.47 -18.50 -11.52
N ASN A 127 -102.69 -17.29 -12.01
CA ASN A 127 -102.79 -16.97 -13.42
C ASN A 127 -102.15 -15.58 -13.67
N ASP A 128 -101.36 -15.43 -14.74
CA ASP A 128 -100.54 -14.21 -15.02
C ASP A 128 -101.37 -13.09 -15.72
N GLU A 129 -102.66 -12.94 -15.41
CA GLU A 129 -103.58 -11.99 -16.07
C GLU A 129 -104.32 -11.11 -15.04
N VAL A 130 -104.16 -9.79 -15.17
CA VAL A 130 -104.81 -8.74 -14.35
C VAL A 130 -106.33 -8.67 -14.66
N ASP A 131 -107.13 -9.57 -14.06
CA ASP A 131 -108.58 -9.67 -14.29
C ASP A 131 -109.44 -9.43 -13.02
N GLY A 132 -108.82 -9.26 -11.85
CA GLY A 132 -109.46 -8.83 -10.60
C GLY A 132 -110.03 -9.93 -9.71
N ASN A 133 -110.22 -9.59 -8.44
CA ASN A 133 -110.65 -10.51 -7.38
C ASN A 133 -111.93 -11.31 -7.73
N LYS A 134 -111.89 -12.62 -7.47
CA LYS A 134 -112.96 -13.60 -7.72
C LYS A 134 -113.54 -14.13 -6.40
N GLU A 135 -114.69 -14.79 -6.45
CA GLU A 135 -115.38 -15.34 -5.26
C GLU A 135 -115.66 -16.85 -5.39
N THR A 136 -115.54 -17.58 -4.29
CA THR A 136 -115.86 -19.02 -4.13
C THR A 136 -116.45 -19.27 -2.73
N ILE A 137 -116.98 -20.46 -2.44
CA ILE A 137 -117.62 -20.78 -1.14
C ILE A 137 -117.06 -22.09 -0.59
N ILE A 138 -116.55 -22.08 0.65
CA ILE A 138 -116.28 -23.33 1.38
C ILE A 138 -117.59 -23.92 1.90
N VAL A 139 -117.91 -25.08 1.34
CA VAL A 139 -119.09 -25.88 1.64
C VAL A 139 -118.71 -26.95 2.66
N ILE A 140 -119.17 -26.75 3.89
CA ILE A 140 -119.09 -27.74 4.95
C ILE A 140 -120.28 -28.70 4.80
N GLY A 141 -120.00 -30.00 4.81
CA GLY A 141 -121.00 -31.05 4.72
C GLY A 141 -121.81 -31.24 6.01
N LYS A 142 -122.82 -32.10 5.92
CA LYS A 142 -123.57 -32.57 7.09
C LYS A 142 -122.71 -33.50 7.94
N GLY A 143 -122.88 -33.48 9.26
CA GLY A 143 -122.16 -34.37 10.16
C GLY A 143 -122.51 -35.85 9.94
N GLU A 144 -121.50 -36.66 9.65
CA GLU A 144 -121.57 -38.12 9.57
C GLU A 144 -121.18 -38.71 10.93
N SER A 145 -122.15 -39.14 11.74
CA SER A 145 -121.91 -39.77 13.05
C SER A 145 -123.07 -40.68 13.47
N THR A 146 -122.79 -41.59 14.41
CA THR A 146 -123.79 -42.34 15.19
C THR A 146 -124.18 -41.64 16.49
N ASP A 147 -123.51 -40.54 16.88
CA ASP A 147 -123.99 -39.64 17.93
C ASP A 147 -125.23 -38.87 17.42
N ALA A 148 -126.38 -39.07 18.06
CA ALA A 148 -127.64 -38.44 17.69
C ALA A 148 -127.64 -36.89 17.80
N LEU A 149 -126.65 -36.29 18.47
CA LEU A 149 -126.46 -34.83 18.52
C LEU A 149 -125.70 -34.26 17.32
N TYR A 150 -124.94 -35.10 16.59
CA TYR A 150 -124.10 -34.71 15.47
C TYR A 150 -124.50 -35.37 14.13
N SER A 151 -125.26 -36.46 14.18
CA SER A 151 -125.78 -37.15 12.98
C SER A 151 -126.70 -36.26 12.16
N GLY A 152 -126.31 -35.98 10.91
CA GLY A 152 -127.05 -35.11 10.00
C GLY A 152 -126.98 -33.62 10.31
N LEU A 153 -126.14 -33.20 11.28
CA LEU A 153 -126.00 -31.80 11.71
C LEU A 153 -125.66 -30.90 10.51
N ILE A 154 -126.49 -29.89 10.26
CA ILE A 154 -126.25 -28.88 9.23
C ILE A 154 -125.33 -27.79 9.79
N THR A 155 -124.30 -27.44 9.03
CA THR A 155 -123.27 -26.47 9.35
C THR A 155 -123.34 -25.28 8.37
N PRO A 156 -122.91 -24.07 8.77
CA PRO A 156 -122.92 -22.91 7.88
C PRO A 156 -121.74 -22.93 6.91
N THR A 157 -122.02 -22.76 5.62
CA THR A 157 -121.01 -22.49 4.59
C THR A 157 -120.49 -21.05 4.68
N ARG A 158 -119.41 -20.72 3.96
CA ARG A 158 -118.74 -19.40 4.06
C ARG A 158 -118.14 -18.96 2.70
N PRO A 159 -118.47 -17.76 2.19
CA PRO A 159 -117.80 -17.21 1.00
C PRO A 159 -116.33 -16.87 1.26
N LEU A 160 -115.55 -16.82 0.18
CA LEU A 160 -114.10 -16.72 0.12
C LEU A 160 -113.70 -15.86 -1.09
N THR A 161 -113.03 -14.73 -0.84
CA THR A 161 -112.45 -13.90 -1.91
C THR A 161 -111.08 -14.44 -2.32
N VAL A 162 -110.91 -14.75 -3.61
CA VAL A 162 -109.59 -14.97 -4.23
C VAL A 162 -109.10 -13.62 -4.77
N ILE A 163 -107.91 -13.21 -4.40
CA ILE A 163 -107.33 -11.89 -4.68
C ILE A 163 -106.36 -11.98 -5.86
N ASP A 164 -106.53 -11.08 -6.84
CA ASP A 164 -105.59 -10.83 -7.94
C ASP A 164 -104.37 -10.05 -7.39
N ASP A 165 -103.15 -10.50 -7.73
CA ASP A 165 -101.89 -9.89 -7.30
C ASP A 165 -101.01 -9.32 -8.43
N ASP A 166 -101.50 -9.25 -9.68
CA ASP A 166 -100.75 -8.76 -10.84
C ASP A 166 -100.89 -7.25 -11.11
N SER A 167 -99.94 -6.69 -11.89
CA SER A 167 -99.98 -5.28 -12.30
C SER A 167 -99.19 -4.94 -13.57
N TYR A 168 -99.62 -3.91 -14.30
CA TYR A 168 -98.90 -3.40 -15.47
C TYR A 168 -97.69 -2.56 -15.07
N SER A 169 -96.47 -3.13 -15.14
CA SER A 169 -95.23 -2.39 -14.88
C SER A 169 -94.01 -2.92 -15.64
N VAL A 170 -92.98 -2.06 -15.74
CA VAL A 170 -91.62 -2.41 -16.20
C VAL A 170 -90.73 -2.56 -14.98
N VAL A 171 -90.23 -3.78 -14.74
CA VAL A 171 -89.39 -4.11 -13.58
C VAL A 171 -87.92 -4.10 -13.99
N VAL A 172 -87.09 -3.39 -13.22
CA VAL A 172 -85.62 -3.32 -13.39
C VAL A 172 -84.96 -3.81 -12.11
N SER A 173 -84.07 -4.81 -12.21
CA SER A 173 -83.39 -5.39 -11.05
C SER A 173 -82.01 -5.98 -11.38
N PRO A 174 -80.97 -5.75 -10.54
CA PRO A 174 -80.92 -4.75 -9.47
C PRO A 174 -80.85 -3.32 -10.03
N LYS A 175 -80.96 -2.31 -9.15
CA LYS A 175 -80.88 -0.87 -9.50
C LYS A 175 -79.56 -0.20 -9.10
N SER A 176 -78.68 -0.94 -8.44
CA SER A 176 -77.33 -0.53 -8.08
C SER A 176 -76.36 -1.64 -8.49
N LEU A 177 -75.25 -1.28 -9.10
CA LEU A 177 -74.20 -2.17 -9.60
C LEU A 177 -72.82 -1.68 -9.17
N GLN A 178 -71.82 -2.55 -9.28
CA GLN A 178 -70.42 -2.23 -9.06
C GLN A 178 -69.58 -2.94 -10.13
N THR A 179 -68.70 -2.19 -10.78
CA THR A 179 -67.66 -2.67 -11.71
C THR A 179 -66.28 -2.40 -11.11
N THR A 180 -65.21 -2.85 -11.76
CA THR A 180 -63.83 -2.38 -11.49
C THR A 180 -63.09 -2.27 -12.81
N GLU A 181 -62.15 -1.34 -12.88
CA GLU A 181 -61.18 -1.23 -13.97
C GLU A 181 -60.41 -2.54 -14.16
N ALA A 182 -59.95 -3.13 -13.05
CA ALA A 182 -59.10 -4.32 -13.02
C ALA A 182 -59.63 -5.47 -13.88
N ALA A 183 -58.85 -5.86 -14.89
CA ALA A 183 -59.26 -6.85 -15.88
C ALA A 183 -59.49 -8.25 -15.26
N GLY A 184 -60.76 -8.62 -15.07
CA GLY A 184 -61.13 -9.95 -14.57
C GLY A 184 -62.48 -10.02 -13.85
N ALA A 185 -62.53 -10.80 -12.78
CA ALA A 185 -63.75 -11.02 -12.00
C ALA A 185 -64.16 -9.72 -11.26
N GLY A 186 -65.34 -9.20 -11.60
CA GLY A 186 -65.86 -7.93 -11.08
C GLY A 186 -65.82 -6.77 -12.07
N ASN A 187 -65.08 -6.87 -13.18
CA ASN A 187 -65.06 -5.82 -14.21
C ASN A 187 -66.45 -5.67 -14.88
N THR A 188 -67.18 -6.77 -15.07
CA THR A 188 -68.55 -6.76 -15.60
C THR A 188 -69.61 -6.96 -14.51
N ALA A 189 -70.70 -6.20 -14.59
CA ALA A 189 -71.92 -6.36 -13.79
C ALA A 189 -73.15 -6.49 -14.70
N THR A 190 -74.25 -7.05 -14.22
CA THR A 190 -75.48 -7.22 -15.01
C THR A 190 -76.73 -6.75 -14.28
N PHE A 191 -77.67 -6.19 -15.04
CA PHE A 191 -79.05 -5.97 -14.58
C PHE A 191 -80.04 -6.57 -15.56
N THR A 192 -81.28 -6.74 -15.12
CA THR A 192 -82.36 -7.33 -15.89
C THR A 192 -83.54 -6.37 -16.00
N VAL A 193 -84.23 -6.43 -17.14
CA VAL A 193 -85.50 -5.73 -17.36
C VAL A 193 -86.56 -6.73 -17.82
N VAL A 194 -87.76 -6.68 -17.24
CA VAL A 194 -88.88 -7.58 -17.54
C VAL A 194 -90.21 -6.83 -17.39
N LEU A 195 -91.28 -7.31 -18.05
CA LEU A 195 -92.64 -6.79 -17.81
C LEU A 195 -93.35 -7.65 -16.77
N ALA A 196 -94.09 -7.02 -15.86
CA ALA A 196 -94.79 -7.72 -14.79
C ALA A 196 -96.01 -8.51 -15.27
N SER A 197 -96.73 -8.05 -16.30
CA SER A 197 -97.90 -8.75 -16.86
C SER A 197 -97.87 -8.76 -18.40
N LYS A 198 -98.75 -9.56 -18.98
CA LYS A 198 -98.79 -9.86 -20.42
C LYS A 198 -99.32 -8.66 -21.23
N PRO A 199 -98.52 -8.03 -22.11
CA PRO A 199 -98.97 -6.91 -22.92
C PRO A 199 -99.83 -7.41 -24.10
N THR A 200 -100.72 -6.56 -24.59
CA THR A 200 -101.55 -6.76 -25.79
C THR A 200 -100.89 -6.29 -27.09
N GLY A 201 -99.80 -5.54 -26.98
CA GLY A 201 -98.97 -5.04 -28.10
C GLY A 201 -97.48 -5.09 -27.78
N THR A 202 -96.63 -4.88 -28.79
CA THR A 202 -95.17 -4.84 -28.58
C THR A 202 -94.80 -3.64 -27.70
N VAL A 203 -93.96 -3.85 -26.69
CA VAL A 203 -93.44 -2.82 -25.78
C VAL A 203 -91.95 -2.66 -26.02
N THR A 204 -91.54 -1.47 -26.46
CA THR A 204 -90.13 -1.13 -26.70
C THR A 204 -89.62 -0.17 -25.63
N ILE A 205 -88.38 -0.36 -25.19
CA ILE A 205 -87.61 0.63 -24.43
C ILE A 205 -86.59 1.18 -25.43
N PRO A 206 -86.81 2.41 -25.97
CA PRO A 206 -86.13 2.85 -27.18
C PRO A 206 -84.67 3.25 -26.98
N THR A 207 -84.28 3.63 -25.76
CA THR A 207 -82.92 4.06 -25.43
C THR A 207 -82.51 3.59 -24.04
N LEU A 208 -81.35 2.94 -23.95
CA LEU A 208 -80.54 2.78 -22.76
C LEU A 208 -79.18 3.44 -23.05
N ASN A 209 -78.66 4.24 -22.12
CA ASN A 209 -77.37 4.92 -22.31
C ASN A 209 -76.66 5.16 -20.95
N PRO A 210 -75.37 4.83 -20.78
CA PRO A 210 -74.58 5.39 -19.69
C PRO A 210 -74.55 6.92 -19.83
N ASN A 211 -75.03 7.63 -18.81
CA ASN A 211 -75.07 9.07 -18.76
C ASN A 211 -74.01 9.61 -17.80
N VAL A 212 -73.29 10.62 -18.29
CA VAL A 212 -72.25 11.34 -17.58
C VAL A 212 -72.89 12.20 -16.47
N ASP A 213 -72.22 12.33 -15.33
CA ASP A 213 -72.62 13.36 -14.36
C ASP A 213 -72.37 14.76 -14.96
N SER A 214 -73.16 15.72 -14.50
CA SER A 214 -73.16 17.14 -14.88
C SER A 214 -71.86 17.91 -14.56
N THR A 215 -70.84 17.25 -14.01
CA THR A 215 -69.66 17.89 -13.41
C THR A 215 -68.41 17.88 -14.29
N ASN A 216 -68.08 16.78 -15.00
CA ASN A 216 -67.08 16.80 -16.08
C ASN A 216 -67.03 15.54 -16.97
N ASN A 217 -66.34 15.73 -18.11
CA ASN A 217 -65.59 14.73 -18.91
C ASN A 217 -65.20 13.43 -18.15
N THR A 218 -65.42 12.20 -18.64
CA THR A 218 -65.72 11.72 -20.02
C THR A 218 -66.68 10.51 -20.06
N SER A 219 -66.96 9.96 -21.25
CA SER A 219 -67.61 8.65 -21.43
C SER A 219 -66.66 7.47 -21.17
N GLN A 220 -66.02 7.43 -20.00
CA GLN A 220 -64.87 6.54 -19.70
C GLN A 220 -65.01 5.69 -18.43
N GLU A 221 -66.14 5.71 -17.72
CA GLU A 221 -66.34 4.84 -16.53
C GLU A 221 -66.92 3.45 -16.84
N GLY A 222 -67.45 3.27 -18.05
CA GLY A 222 -67.99 2.00 -18.48
C GLY A 222 -68.89 2.04 -19.71
N THR A 223 -69.24 0.85 -20.19
CA THR A 223 -70.05 0.62 -21.39
C THR A 223 -71.20 -0.36 -21.11
N ILE A 224 -72.19 -0.40 -22.00
CA ILE A 224 -73.32 -1.34 -21.92
C ILE A 224 -73.48 -2.12 -23.23
N ASP A 225 -73.94 -3.37 -23.14
CA ASP A 225 -74.08 -4.27 -24.30
C ASP A 225 -75.37 -4.09 -25.12
N LYS A 226 -76.38 -3.39 -24.58
CA LYS A 226 -77.70 -3.18 -25.22
C LYS A 226 -78.19 -1.75 -25.03
N THR A 227 -78.47 -1.09 -26.14
CA THR A 227 -78.97 0.31 -26.18
C THR A 227 -80.48 0.42 -26.38
N SER A 228 -81.20 -0.68 -26.57
CA SER A 228 -82.68 -0.75 -26.61
C SER A 228 -83.16 -2.16 -26.28
N LEU A 229 -84.40 -2.30 -25.79
CA LEU A 229 -85.02 -3.58 -25.42
C LEU A 229 -86.43 -3.71 -26.03
N THR A 230 -86.88 -4.94 -26.32
CA THR A 230 -88.17 -5.18 -27.00
C THR A 230 -88.90 -6.39 -26.43
N PHE A 231 -90.09 -6.18 -25.89
CA PHE A 231 -90.96 -7.20 -25.31
C PHE A 231 -92.23 -7.38 -26.15
N THR A 232 -92.72 -8.61 -26.21
CA THR A 232 -93.89 -9.04 -26.99
C THR A 232 -94.78 -9.93 -26.13
N THR A 233 -95.98 -10.24 -26.63
CA THR A 233 -96.93 -11.21 -26.04
C THR A 233 -96.32 -12.58 -25.70
N ALA A 234 -95.17 -12.93 -26.28
CA ALA A 234 -94.51 -14.23 -26.14
C ALA A 234 -93.18 -14.20 -25.34
N ASN A 235 -92.67 -13.02 -24.96
CA ASN A 235 -91.43 -12.88 -24.17
C ASN A 235 -91.46 -11.78 -23.11
N PHE A 236 -92.64 -11.27 -22.74
CA PHE A 236 -92.81 -10.21 -21.74
C PHE A 236 -92.22 -10.58 -20.36
N ASN A 237 -92.41 -11.83 -19.95
CA ASN A 237 -91.96 -12.43 -18.70
C ASN A 237 -90.55 -13.05 -18.80
N VAL A 238 -89.84 -12.87 -19.92
CA VAL A 238 -88.44 -13.32 -20.09
C VAL A 238 -87.52 -12.14 -19.78
N PRO A 239 -86.74 -12.16 -18.67
CA PRO A 239 -85.90 -11.03 -18.30
C PRO A 239 -84.79 -10.80 -19.33
N GLN A 240 -84.73 -9.59 -19.87
CA GLN A 240 -83.68 -9.17 -20.79
C GLN A 240 -82.50 -8.65 -19.98
N VAL A 241 -81.41 -9.41 -19.99
CA VAL A 241 -80.15 -9.05 -19.31
C VAL A 241 -79.46 -7.94 -20.09
N VAL A 242 -79.01 -6.89 -19.40
CA VAL A 242 -78.09 -5.87 -19.89
C VAL A 242 -76.77 -6.04 -19.14
N THR A 243 -75.68 -6.12 -19.89
CA THR A 243 -74.32 -6.24 -19.35
C THR A 243 -73.68 -4.86 -19.32
N VAL A 244 -73.05 -4.55 -18.19
CA VAL A 244 -72.26 -3.33 -17.93
C VAL A 244 -70.82 -3.74 -17.74
N THR A 245 -69.88 -3.02 -18.34
CA THR A 245 -68.44 -3.32 -18.29
C THR A 245 -67.70 -2.06 -17.84
N GLY A 246 -66.89 -2.16 -16.79
CA GLY A 246 -65.98 -1.09 -16.36
C GLY A 246 -64.91 -0.81 -17.42
N ILE A 247 -64.40 0.42 -17.43
CA ILE A 247 -63.25 0.83 -18.26
C ILE A 247 -62.09 1.16 -17.33
N ASP A 248 -60.88 0.90 -17.82
CA ASP A 248 -59.56 1.06 -17.18
C ASP A 248 -58.91 2.39 -17.61
N ASP A 249 -58.34 3.12 -16.65
CA ASP A 249 -57.85 4.52 -16.74
C ASP A 249 -56.56 4.63 -15.90
N PRO A 250 -55.51 5.39 -16.31
CA PRO A 250 -54.20 5.40 -15.65
C PRO A 250 -54.04 6.49 -14.55
N VAL A 251 -55.12 6.91 -13.88
CA VAL A 251 -55.09 7.99 -12.87
C VAL A 251 -55.69 7.56 -11.53
N LEU A 252 -54.85 7.55 -10.49
CA LEU A 252 -55.25 7.35 -9.08
C LEU A 252 -56.15 8.51 -8.59
N ASP A 253 -57.46 8.40 -8.80
CA ASP A 253 -58.42 9.45 -8.45
C ASP A 253 -59.72 8.97 -7.76
N GLY A 254 -59.83 7.68 -7.46
CA GLY A 254 -60.79 7.09 -6.52
C GLY A 254 -62.17 6.75 -7.08
N ASN A 255 -62.66 5.55 -6.71
CA ASN A 255 -63.95 4.94 -7.07
C ASN A 255 -65.05 5.91 -7.58
N LYS A 256 -65.35 5.81 -8.87
CA LYS A 256 -66.29 6.70 -9.57
C LYS A 256 -67.72 6.18 -9.52
N THR A 257 -68.70 7.08 -9.61
CA THR A 257 -70.13 6.73 -9.63
C THR A 257 -70.83 7.38 -10.81
N TYR A 258 -71.52 6.57 -11.64
CA TYR A 258 -72.27 7.01 -12.81
C TYR A 258 -73.67 6.39 -12.87
N THR A 259 -74.47 6.75 -13.87
CA THR A 259 -75.84 6.22 -14.02
C THR A 259 -76.12 5.75 -15.45
N ILE A 260 -76.85 4.65 -15.59
CA ILE A 260 -77.41 4.18 -16.86
C ILE A 260 -78.86 4.67 -16.93
N GLN A 261 -79.12 5.60 -17.84
CA GLN A 261 -80.45 6.16 -18.08
C GLN A 261 -81.24 5.22 -18.98
N ILE A 262 -82.50 4.99 -18.63
CA ILE A 262 -83.41 4.10 -19.34
C ILE A 262 -84.64 4.91 -19.73
N ALA A 263 -84.96 4.98 -21.03
CA ALA A 263 -86.09 5.76 -21.52
C ALA A 263 -87.45 5.12 -21.14
N ASN A 264 -88.49 5.93 -21.07
CA ASN A 264 -89.87 5.46 -20.90
C ASN A 264 -90.24 4.42 -21.99
N SER A 265 -91.09 3.46 -21.64
CA SER A 265 -91.58 2.47 -22.59
C SER A 265 -92.49 3.10 -23.66
N THR A 266 -92.48 2.54 -24.85
CA THR A 266 -93.39 2.89 -25.95
C THR A 266 -94.11 1.63 -26.41
N SER A 267 -95.43 1.72 -26.58
CA SER A 267 -96.26 0.58 -27.03
C SER A 267 -97.54 1.04 -27.72
N THR A 268 -98.13 0.15 -28.52
CA THR A 268 -99.54 0.25 -28.95
C THR A 268 -100.52 -0.22 -27.88
N ASP A 269 -100.04 -0.90 -26.83
CA ASP A 269 -100.83 -1.20 -25.63
C ASP A 269 -100.92 0.07 -24.75
N PRO A 270 -102.12 0.59 -24.44
CA PRO A 270 -102.29 1.76 -23.57
C PRO A 270 -101.70 1.60 -22.17
N ASN A 271 -101.70 0.38 -21.60
CA ASN A 271 -101.20 0.10 -20.26
C ASN A 271 -99.67 0.10 -20.19
N TYR A 272 -98.99 -0.11 -21.33
CA TYR A 272 -97.53 -0.11 -21.45
C TYR A 272 -96.98 1.09 -22.24
N SER A 273 -97.82 2.06 -22.61
CA SER A 273 -97.42 3.25 -23.35
C SER A 273 -97.02 4.39 -22.40
N GLY A 274 -95.75 4.80 -22.46
CA GLY A 274 -95.21 5.94 -21.72
C GLY A 274 -94.78 5.65 -20.27
N LEU A 275 -94.77 4.39 -19.81
CA LEU A 275 -94.37 4.07 -18.44
C LEU A 275 -92.93 4.52 -18.17
N SER A 276 -92.74 5.23 -17.07
CA SER A 276 -91.42 5.70 -16.63
C SER A 276 -90.58 4.54 -16.11
N VAL A 277 -89.32 4.47 -16.53
CA VAL A 277 -88.35 3.47 -16.07
C VAL A 277 -87.26 4.18 -15.27
N LEU A 278 -86.91 3.64 -14.10
CA LEU A 278 -85.88 4.23 -13.24
C LEU A 278 -84.47 3.87 -13.73
N PRO A 279 -83.50 4.80 -13.65
CA PRO A 279 -82.12 4.54 -14.01
C PRO A 279 -81.45 3.55 -13.04
N VAL A 280 -80.32 2.99 -13.47
CA VAL A 280 -79.46 2.11 -12.68
C VAL A 280 -78.18 2.87 -12.30
N THR A 281 -77.80 2.88 -11.01
CA THR A 281 -76.53 3.48 -10.56
C THR A 281 -75.41 2.45 -10.63
N VAL A 282 -74.21 2.87 -11.03
CA VAL A 282 -73.02 2.00 -11.09
C VAL A 282 -71.85 2.69 -10.39
N VAL A 283 -71.06 1.93 -9.62
CA VAL A 283 -69.79 2.37 -9.06
C VAL A 283 -68.65 1.64 -9.78
N ASN A 284 -67.73 2.37 -10.41
CA ASN A 284 -66.47 1.81 -10.90
C ASN A 284 -65.45 1.84 -9.75
N ILE A 285 -64.72 0.76 -9.53
CA ILE A 285 -63.69 0.65 -8.48
C ILE A 285 -62.30 0.83 -9.08
N ASP A 286 -61.61 1.84 -8.54
CA ASP A 286 -60.23 2.25 -8.80
C ASP A 286 -59.27 1.08 -8.52
N ASN A 287 -58.39 0.78 -9.46
CA ASN A 287 -57.38 -0.28 -9.36
C ASN A 287 -55.94 0.23 -9.14
N GLU A 288 -55.75 1.54 -9.16
CA GLU A 288 -54.47 2.18 -9.00
C GLU A 288 -54.00 2.16 -7.53
N LEU A 289 -52.68 2.21 -7.30
CA LEU A 289 -52.11 2.34 -5.95
C LEU A 289 -51.00 3.40 -5.93
N PRO A 290 -50.95 4.26 -4.91
CA PRO A 290 -49.85 5.21 -4.75
C PRO A 290 -48.55 4.46 -4.41
N GLY A 291 -47.49 4.75 -5.15
CA GLY A 291 -46.15 4.22 -4.89
C GLY A 291 -45.07 5.29 -4.99
N ILE A 292 -44.08 5.22 -4.09
CA ILE A 292 -42.90 6.08 -4.05
C ILE A 292 -41.66 5.20 -4.20
N VAL A 293 -40.83 5.47 -5.19
CA VAL A 293 -39.55 4.77 -5.39
C VAL A 293 -38.41 5.69 -4.99
N VAL A 294 -37.57 5.23 -4.06
CA VAL A 294 -36.32 5.88 -3.65
C VAL A 294 -35.16 5.01 -4.10
N THR A 295 -34.13 5.57 -4.75
CA THR A 295 -32.99 4.78 -5.25
C THR A 295 -31.68 5.58 -5.33
N PRO A 296 -30.57 5.08 -4.74
CA PRO A 296 -30.50 3.96 -3.79
C PRO A 296 -31.03 4.36 -2.39
N THR A 297 -31.41 3.38 -1.57
CA THR A 297 -31.76 3.58 -0.15
C THR A 297 -30.57 3.46 0.81
N THR A 298 -29.37 3.18 0.28
CA THR A 298 -28.11 3.21 1.02
C THR A 298 -27.05 3.97 0.22
N LEU A 299 -26.24 4.78 0.90
CA LEU A 299 -25.10 5.48 0.33
C LEU A 299 -23.89 5.34 1.25
N SER A 300 -22.75 4.99 0.66
CA SER A 300 -21.43 5.04 1.30
C SER A 300 -20.60 6.08 0.54
N ILE A 301 -20.18 7.14 1.22
CA ILE A 301 -19.53 8.30 0.62
C ILE A 301 -18.23 8.53 1.40
N ASN A 302 -17.07 8.55 0.73
CA ASN A 302 -15.82 8.96 1.37
C ASN A 302 -15.86 10.46 1.68
N GLU A 303 -15.32 10.93 2.81
CA GLU A 303 -15.47 12.34 3.16
C GLU A 303 -14.67 13.30 2.28
N ALA A 304 -13.63 12.83 1.59
CA ALA A 304 -12.92 13.57 0.54
C ALA A 304 -13.48 13.36 -0.90
N ASP A 305 -14.46 12.47 -1.10
CA ASP A 305 -15.04 12.20 -2.43
C ASP A 305 -16.06 13.26 -2.89
N THR A 306 -16.44 13.17 -4.16
CA THR A 306 -17.60 13.91 -4.69
C THR A 306 -18.92 13.49 -4.06
N ASN A 307 -19.85 14.44 -3.98
CA ASN A 307 -21.18 14.30 -3.39
C ASN A 307 -21.93 13.00 -3.77
N GLY A 308 -22.45 12.29 -2.78
CA GLY A 308 -23.40 11.19 -2.99
C GLY A 308 -24.77 11.72 -3.44
N THR A 309 -25.52 10.90 -4.18
CA THR A 309 -26.88 11.26 -4.64
C THR A 309 -27.83 10.08 -4.58
N PHE A 310 -29.10 10.35 -4.31
CA PHE A 310 -30.21 9.43 -4.58
C PHE A 310 -31.34 10.17 -5.28
N THR A 311 -32.25 9.42 -5.88
CA THR A 311 -33.45 9.97 -6.51
C THR A 311 -34.73 9.47 -5.86
N VAL A 312 -35.79 10.29 -5.95
CA VAL A 312 -37.15 9.94 -5.54
C VAL A 312 -38.10 10.18 -6.71
N VAL A 313 -39.05 9.28 -6.93
CA VAL A 313 -40.06 9.39 -8.00
C VAL A 313 -41.39 8.77 -7.57
N LEU A 314 -42.51 9.27 -8.09
CA LEU A 314 -43.84 8.70 -7.88
C LEU A 314 -44.20 7.77 -9.04
N THR A 315 -44.88 6.65 -8.75
CA THR A 315 -45.24 5.65 -9.76
C THR A 315 -46.44 6.03 -10.62
N ASN A 316 -47.45 6.70 -10.04
CA ASN A 316 -48.74 6.98 -10.65
C ASN A 316 -49.06 8.49 -10.59
N PRO A 317 -49.90 9.04 -11.50
CA PRO A 317 -50.20 10.46 -11.52
C PRO A 317 -50.96 10.88 -10.25
N PRO A 318 -50.52 11.92 -9.52
CA PRO A 318 -51.28 12.46 -8.41
C PRO A 318 -52.36 13.43 -8.89
N THR A 319 -53.50 13.49 -8.20
CA THR A 319 -54.60 14.45 -8.46
C THR A 319 -54.26 15.90 -8.07
N GLY A 320 -53.10 16.15 -7.46
CA GLY A 320 -52.63 17.46 -7.03
C GLY A 320 -51.13 17.48 -6.77
N ASN A 321 -50.64 18.53 -6.08
CA ASN A 321 -49.23 18.59 -5.71
C ASN A 321 -48.96 17.72 -4.46
N VAL A 322 -47.87 16.96 -4.53
CA VAL A 322 -47.39 16.02 -3.51
C VAL A 322 -46.05 16.50 -2.99
N THR A 323 -45.88 16.59 -1.68
CA THR A 323 -44.62 17.03 -1.06
C THR A 323 -44.08 15.97 -0.11
N ILE A 324 -42.78 15.70 -0.19
CA ILE A 324 -42.05 14.75 0.67
C ILE A 324 -40.97 15.53 1.44
N PRO A 325 -40.98 15.57 2.78
CA PRO A 325 -39.94 16.23 3.58
C PRO A 325 -38.61 15.46 3.52
N VAL A 326 -37.51 16.17 3.76
CA VAL A 326 -36.16 15.59 3.80
C VAL A 326 -35.44 16.11 5.06
N THR A 327 -35.27 15.24 6.06
CA THR A 327 -34.76 15.62 7.39
C THR A 327 -33.38 15.02 7.65
N ASN A 328 -32.34 15.87 7.74
CA ASN A 328 -30.97 15.48 8.08
C ASN A 328 -30.70 15.60 9.59
N PRO A 329 -30.47 14.49 10.34
CA PRO A 329 -30.14 14.54 11.76
C PRO A 329 -28.68 14.86 12.08
N ASN A 330 -27.75 14.81 11.09
CA ASN A 330 -26.32 15.08 11.27
C ASN A 330 -25.80 16.11 10.24
N PRO A 331 -26.24 17.38 10.32
CA PRO A 331 -25.77 18.45 9.44
C PRO A 331 -24.29 18.79 9.60
N THR A 332 -23.60 18.23 10.60
CA THR A 332 -22.17 18.41 10.86
C THR A 332 -21.27 17.52 10.03
N ARG A 333 -21.61 16.22 9.83
CA ARG A 333 -20.80 15.31 8.98
C ARG A 333 -21.19 15.32 7.51
N ALA A 334 -22.41 15.77 7.16
CA ALA A 334 -22.79 16.05 5.77
C ALA A 334 -23.93 17.07 5.66
N THR A 335 -23.98 17.82 4.56
CA THR A 335 -25.07 18.73 4.19
C THR A 335 -25.93 18.16 3.06
N VAL A 336 -27.18 18.59 2.96
CA VAL A 336 -28.16 18.12 1.96
C VAL A 336 -28.73 19.30 1.18
N ASN A 337 -28.86 19.17 -0.14
CA ASN A 337 -29.24 20.29 -1.04
C ASN A 337 -30.70 20.76 -0.92
N THR A 338 -31.59 19.98 -0.32
CA THR A 338 -33.01 20.33 -0.12
C THR A 338 -33.56 19.73 1.17
N THR A 339 -34.61 20.36 1.71
CA THR A 339 -35.41 19.88 2.85
C THR A 339 -36.85 19.46 2.44
N LEU A 340 -37.20 19.62 1.16
CA LEU A 340 -38.53 19.31 0.63
C LEU A 340 -38.45 18.96 -0.86
N LEU A 341 -39.06 17.85 -1.26
CA LEU A 341 -39.33 17.50 -2.65
C LEU A 341 -40.77 17.87 -3.01
N THR A 342 -41.04 18.19 -4.28
CA THR A 342 -42.39 18.63 -4.72
C THR A 342 -42.70 18.08 -6.10
N PHE A 343 -43.64 17.15 -6.15
CA PHE A 343 -44.17 16.53 -7.37
C PHE A 343 -45.52 17.14 -7.72
N THR A 344 -45.83 17.13 -9.01
CA THR A 344 -47.01 17.71 -9.64
C THR A 344 -47.53 16.74 -10.72
N THR A 345 -48.75 16.95 -11.21
CA THR A 345 -49.32 16.21 -12.35
C THR A 345 -48.40 16.16 -13.58
N GLY A 346 -47.53 17.17 -13.77
CA GLY A 346 -46.62 17.28 -14.90
C GLY A 346 -45.19 16.75 -14.68
N ASN A 347 -44.81 16.34 -13.47
CA ASN A 347 -43.45 15.83 -13.18
C ASN A 347 -43.37 14.68 -12.15
N TYR A 348 -44.50 14.07 -11.76
CA TYR A 348 -44.54 12.98 -10.79
C TYR A 348 -43.59 11.81 -11.12
N ASN A 349 -43.51 11.47 -12.42
CA ASN A 349 -42.68 10.40 -13.00
C ASN A 349 -41.24 10.84 -13.35
N THR A 350 -40.86 12.09 -13.04
CA THR A 350 -39.50 12.60 -13.26
C THR A 350 -38.71 12.47 -11.96
N PRO A 351 -37.65 11.65 -11.89
CA PRO A 351 -36.88 11.47 -10.66
C PRO A 351 -36.26 12.78 -10.18
N GLN A 352 -36.51 13.13 -8.91
CA GLN A 352 -35.92 14.31 -8.26
C GLN A 352 -34.70 13.89 -7.46
N THR A 353 -33.55 14.51 -7.75
CA THR A 353 -32.27 14.18 -7.14
C THR A 353 -32.03 14.94 -5.84
N VAL A 354 -31.77 14.20 -4.76
CA VAL A 354 -31.22 14.73 -3.52
C VAL A 354 -29.70 14.51 -3.53
N THR A 355 -28.95 15.54 -3.15
CA THR A 355 -27.48 15.56 -3.15
C THR A 355 -26.97 15.73 -1.73
N ILE A 356 -26.06 14.84 -1.32
CA ILE A 356 -25.42 14.80 -0.01
C ILE A 356 -23.95 15.16 -0.18
N THR A 357 -23.54 16.28 0.40
CA THR A 357 -22.16 16.78 0.38
C THR A 357 -21.50 16.44 1.72
N PRO A 358 -20.49 15.56 1.78
CA PRO A 358 -19.78 15.28 3.03
C PRO A 358 -19.02 16.51 3.55
N THR A 359 -18.76 16.56 4.85
CA THR A 359 -17.89 17.56 5.47
C THR A 359 -16.47 16.99 5.59
N ASN A 360 -15.67 17.12 4.52
CA ASN A 360 -14.27 16.71 4.56
C ASN A 360 -13.49 17.44 5.67
N ASN A 361 -12.54 16.75 6.29
CA ASN A 361 -11.65 17.32 7.31
C ASN A 361 -10.22 16.73 7.16
N LEU A 362 -9.42 16.65 8.24
CA LEU A 362 -8.09 16.02 8.23
C LEU A 362 -7.83 15.13 9.47
N ILE A 363 -8.83 14.98 10.34
CA ILE A 363 -8.79 14.20 11.58
C ILE A 363 -9.42 12.85 11.29
N ALA A 364 -8.65 11.78 11.56
CA ALA A 364 -9.13 10.41 11.51
C ALA A 364 -10.14 10.14 12.64
N ASP A 365 -11.38 10.64 12.55
CA ASP A 365 -12.40 10.49 13.60
C ASP A 365 -13.13 9.14 13.55
N GLY A 366 -13.22 8.51 12.36
CA GLY A 366 -13.83 7.22 12.07
C GLY A 366 -15.21 7.32 11.41
N ASN A 367 -15.55 6.33 10.58
CA ASN A 367 -16.78 6.30 9.79
C ASN A 367 -18.05 6.68 10.60
N SER A 368 -18.83 7.60 10.05
CA SER A 368 -20.04 8.13 10.69
C SER A 368 -21.29 7.75 9.89
N SER A 369 -22.19 6.97 10.51
CA SER A 369 -23.44 6.53 9.89
C SER A 369 -24.66 7.23 10.49
N PHE A 370 -25.60 7.66 9.64
CA PHE A 370 -26.88 8.25 10.03
C PHE A 370 -27.96 7.97 8.97
N THR A 371 -29.22 8.07 9.35
CA THR A 371 -30.36 7.89 8.42
C THR A 371 -30.96 9.24 8.07
N LEU A 372 -31.21 9.46 6.78
CA LEU A 372 -31.97 10.61 6.28
C LEU A 372 -33.46 10.24 6.26
N ASP A 373 -34.25 10.92 7.08
CA ASP A 373 -35.70 10.70 7.24
C ASP A 373 -36.46 11.32 6.06
N LEU A 374 -37.20 10.48 5.33
CA LEU A 374 -38.07 10.82 4.22
C LEU A 374 -39.54 10.53 4.58
N GLY A 375 -40.10 11.39 5.44
CA GLY A 375 -41.46 11.25 5.95
C GLY A 375 -42.60 11.26 4.93
N VAL A 376 -43.81 11.09 5.45
CA VAL A 376 -45.08 10.89 4.71
C VAL A 376 -45.33 11.92 3.61
N ALA A 377 -45.68 11.41 2.42
CA ALA A 377 -46.06 12.20 1.26
C ALA A 377 -47.46 12.81 1.40
N THR A 378 -47.59 14.11 1.16
CA THR A 378 -48.89 14.80 1.21
C THR A 378 -49.79 14.45 0.03
N ASN A 379 -51.08 14.21 0.29
CA ASN A 379 -52.13 13.96 -0.72
C ASN A 379 -51.89 12.73 -1.64
N TYR A 380 -51.05 11.78 -1.24
CA TYR A 380 -50.69 10.61 -2.06
C TYR A 380 -50.65 9.34 -1.20
N GLY A 381 -51.83 8.75 -0.95
CA GLY A 381 -52.02 7.59 -0.05
C GLY A 381 -51.81 7.83 1.45
N ASN A 382 -51.05 8.88 1.82
CA ASN A 382 -50.23 8.95 3.03
C ASN A 382 -49.07 7.92 3.01
N GLU A 383 -48.56 7.60 1.82
CA GLU A 383 -47.38 6.75 1.66
C GLU A 383 -46.15 7.39 2.32
N ASN A 384 -45.36 6.58 3.04
CA ASN A 384 -44.08 7.00 3.58
C ASN A 384 -42.98 6.61 2.59
N ALA A 385 -42.09 7.54 2.24
CA ALA A 385 -40.94 7.19 1.42
C ALA A 385 -39.98 6.27 2.21
N SER A 386 -39.08 5.59 1.49
CA SER A 386 -38.04 4.79 2.15
C SER A 386 -36.87 5.67 2.54
N ASP A 387 -36.63 5.80 3.84
CA ASP A 387 -35.46 6.49 4.40
C ASP A 387 -34.14 6.03 3.75
N VAL A 388 -33.16 6.94 3.70
CA VAL A 388 -31.85 6.66 3.07
C VAL A 388 -30.77 6.58 4.14
N ALA A 389 -30.16 5.41 4.30
CA ALA A 389 -29.04 5.21 5.22
C ALA A 389 -27.74 5.74 4.59
N ILE A 390 -27.13 6.73 5.23
CA ILE A 390 -25.85 7.34 4.82
C ILE A 390 -24.74 6.80 5.73
N THR A 391 -23.62 6.40 5.14
CA THR A 391 -22.34 6.23 5.84
C THR A 391 -21.30 7.13 5.20
N ILE A 392 -20.78 8.05 6.00
CA ILE A 392 -19.60 8.83 5.66
C ILE A 392 -18.38 8.01 6.09
N VAL A 393 -17.49 7.73 5.15
CA VAL A 393 -16.29 6.93 5.35
C VAL A 393 -15.10 7.87 5.57
N ASP A 394 -14.42 7.68 6.70
CA ASP A 394 -13.20 8.38 7.07
C ASP A 394 -12.07 7.96 6.12
N ASN A 395 -11.35 8.94 5.56
CA ASN A 395 -10.21 8.74 4.66
C ASN A 395 -8.85 8.97 5.34
N ASP A 396 -8.83 9.50 6.56
CA ASP A 396 -7.61 9.84 7.26
C ASP A 396 -7.15 8.65 8.10
N THR A 397 -5.88 8.28 7.96
CA THR A 397 -5.30 7.14 8.67
C THR A 397 -4.31 7.65 9.72
N PRO A 398 -4.53 7.39 11.02
CA PRO A 398 -3.60 7.84 12.05
C PRO A 398 -2.29 7.07 11.92
N GLY A 399 -1.17 7.77 11.96
CA GLY A 399 0.14 7.17 11.66
C GLY A 399 1.28 8.16 11.73
N VAL A 400 2.51 7.64 11.66
CA VAL A 400 3.74 8.43 11.64
C VAL A 400 4.53 8.09 10.39
N THR A 401 4.70 9.07 9.51
CA THR A 401 5.67 9.00 8.41
C THR A 401 7.07 9.18 9.01
N VAL A 402 7.96 8.20 8.77
CA VAL A 402 9.39 8.25 9.11
C VAL A 402 10.17 8.31 7.80
N VAL A 403 11.01 9.34 7.62
CA VAL A 403 11.93 9.42 6.46
C VAL A 403 13.36 9.56 6.98
N GLN A 404 14.26 8.72 6.48
CA GLN A 404 15.67 8.66 6.85
C GLN A 404 16.48 9.17 5.65
N LEU A 405 17.29 10.23 5.84
CA LEU A 405 17.87 10.99 4.72
C LEU A 405 19.40 10.88 4.63
N ASN A 406 20.09 10.88 5.76
CA ASN A 406 21.49 10.43 5.85
C ASN A 406 21.58 9.35 6.94
N GLN A 407 22.30 8.27 6.66
CA GLN A 407 22.58 7.19 7.62
C GLN A 407 24.01 7.26 8.18
N ASN A 408 24.97 7.84 7.44
CA ASN A 408 26.39 7.82 7.77
C ASN A 408 26.81 9.10 8.49
N ILE A 409 27.13 8.97 9.77
CA ILE A 409 28.01 9.88 10.50
C ILE A 409 29.46 9.41 10.35
N VAL A 410 30.40 10.33 10.56
CA VAL A 410 31.84 10.08 10.60
C VAL A 410 32.33 10.84 11.82
N GLU A 411 32.96 10.17 12.80
CA GLU A 411 33.67 10.88 13.86
C GLU A 411 34.84 11.74 13.33
N GLY A 412 35.54 12.49 14.17
CA GLY A 412 36.47 13.55 13.75
C GLY A 412 35.81 14.79 13.12
N THR A 413 34.64 14.62 12.48
CA THR A 413 34.07 15.60 11.56
C THR A 413 32.79 16.30 12.06
N LEU A 414 32.28 17.23 11.25
CA LEU A 414 30.95 17.82 11.41
C LEU A 414 29.86 17.07 10.62
N GLN A 415 30.14 15.86 10.11
CA GLN A 415 29.17 15.09 9.32
C GLN A 415 28.09 14.48 10.24
N THR A 416 26.87 15.01 10.12
CA THR A 416 25.73 14.59 10.92
C THR A 416 24.72 13.80 10.09
N ALA A 417 24.08 12.81 10.72
CA ALA A 417 22.94 12.10 10.15
C ALA A 417 21.65 12.82 10.53
N PHE A 418 20.59 12.59 9.77
CA PHE A 418 19.28 13.15 10.08
C PHE A 418 18.14 12.29 9.53
N PHE A 419 17.11 12.17 10.35
CA PHE A 419 15.82 11.58 10.02
C PHE A 419 14.72 12.59 10.36
N ARG A 420 13.53 12.41 9.79
CA ARG A 420 12.42 13.34 9.94
C ARG A 420 11.10 12.63 10.14
N LEU A 421 10.30 13.19 11.02
CA LEU A 421 9.02 12.63 11.46
C LEU A 421 7.88 13.57 11.03
N ARG A 422 6.71 13.00 10.71
CA ARG A 422 5.46 13.74 10.49
C ARG A 422 4.28 12.83 10.83
N LEU A 423 3.16 13.37 11.29
CA LEU A 423 1.93 12.57 11.41
C LEU A 423 1.23 12.42 10.05
N ASN A 424 0.34 11.44 9.95
CA ASN A 424 -0.41 11.15 8.74
C ASN A 424 -1.80 11.80 8.73
N SER A 425 -2.34 12.17 9.90
CA SER A 425 -3.61 12.88 10.08
C SER A 425 -3.49 13.93 11.19
N GLU A 426 -4.42 14.88 11.24
CA GLU A 426 -4.53 15.85 12.33
C GLU A 426 -4.92 15.15 13.64
N PRO A 427 -4.16 15.36 14.73
CA PRO A 427 -4.51 14.83 16.03
C PRO A 427 -5.36 15.86 16.81
N THR A 428 -6.32 15.37 17.58
CA THR A 428 -7.19 16.15 18.48
C THR A 428 -6.46 16.64 19.73
N ALA A 429 -5.27 16.11 20.02
CA ALA A 429 -4.39 16.51 21.12
C ALA A 429 -2.91 16.40 20.72
N ASN A 430 -2.00 16.92 21.53
CA ASN A 430 -0.57 16.83 21.23
C ASN A 430 -0.09 15.36 21.24
N VAL A 431 0.78 15.01 20.30
CA VAL A 431 1.36 13.66 20.14
C VAL A 431 2.88 13.76 20.31
N THR A 432 3.39 13.17 21.38
CA THR A 432 4.82 13.09 21.66
C THR A 432 5.36 11.72 21.24
N ILE A 433 6.43 11.69 20.46
CA ILE A 433 7.18 10.49 20.07
C ILE A 433 8.49 10.48 20.87
N PRO A 434 8.66 9.59 21.86
CA PRO A 434 9.93 9.45 22.56
C PRO A 434 10.98 8.79 21.67
N ILE A 435 12.23 9.19 21.84
CA ILE A 435 13.39 8.76 21.05
C ILE A 435 14.41 8.18 22.03
N ASN A 436 14.82 6.93 21.81
CA ASN A 436 15.81 6.23 22.60
C ASN A 436 17.00 5.85 21.70
N ASP A 437 18.06 6.67 21.74
CA ASP A 437 19.32 6.43 21.04
C ASP A 437 20.23 5.44 21.77
N THR A 438 19.96 5.16 23.05
CA THR A 438 20.54 4.07 23.85
C THR A 438 19.68 2.78 23.80
N PHE A 439 19.09 2.47 22.64
CA PHE A 439 18.22 1.29 22.52
C PHE A 439 18.99 -0.03 22.45
N ASP A 440 20.09 -0.07 21.69
CA ASP A 440 20.92 -1.27 21.56
C ASP A 440 22.14 -1.26 22.49
N ALA A 441 22.74 -2.44 22.65
CA ALA A 441 23.90 -2.65 23.52
C ALA A 441 25.21 -2.10 22.92
N LYS A 442 25.25 -1.70 21.64
CA LYS A 442 26.43 -1.09 21.02
C LYS A 442 26.53 0.35 21.50
N ASN A 443 25.56 1.21 21.15
CA ASN A 443 25.59 2.64 21.52
C ASN A 443 25.47 2.87 23.05
N THR A 444 25.02 1.86 23.80
CA THR A 444 25.01 1.88 25.27
C THR A 444 26.34 1.45 25.89
N GLY A 445 27.11 0.58 25.22
CA GLY A 445 28.42 0.11 25.69
C GLY A 445 29.56 1.05 25.29
N GLN A 446 29.51 1.57 24.07
CA GLN A 446 30.43 2.53 23.47
C GLN A 446 29.56 3.59 22.79
N ARG A 447 29.60 4.84 23.26
CA ARG A 447 28.63 5.86 22.86
C ARG A 447 29.06 6.50 21.53
N GLN A 448 28.80 5.81 20.43
CA GLN A 448 29.15 6.21 19.06
C GLN A 448 28.31 7.39 18.53
N GLY A 449 27.14 7.68 19.12
CA GLY A 449 26.39 8.88 18.74
C GLY A 449 25.21 9.25 19.62
N SER A 450 24.70 10.47 19.42
CA SER A 450 23.56 11.04 20.15
C SER A 450 22.50 11.60 19.22
N ALA A 451 21.23 11.34 19.52
CA ALA A 451 20.15 12.16 18.98
C ALA A 451 20.18 13.56 19.63
N ALA A 452 19.89 14.61 18.87
CA ALA A 452 19.85 15.98 19.37
C ALA A 452 18.62 16.27 20.27
N VAL A 453 17.59 15.42 20.20
CA VAL A 453 16.39 15.48 21.06
C VAL A 453 15.95 14.07 21.48
N THR A 454 15.48 13.93 22.71
CA THR A 454 14.94 12.67 23.27
C THR A 454 13.44 12.49 23.02
N SER A 455 12.78 13.46 22.38
CA SER A 455 11.41 13.31 21.86
C SER A 455 11.08 14.38 20.83
N VAL A 456 10.09 14.11 19.97
CA VAL A 456 9.47 15.09 19.06
C VAL A 456 8.00 15.22 19.42
N THR A 457 7.47 16.45 19.53
CA THR A 457 6.06 16.69 19.84
C THR A 457 5.34 17.39 18.69
N PHE A 458 4.30 16.74 18.18
CA PHE A 458 3.34 17.30 17.25
C PHE A 458 2.12 17.86 18.00
N THR A 459 1.45 18.81 17.37
CA THR A 459 0.27 19.52 17.85
C THR A 459 -0.73 19.63 16.69
N PRO A 460 -2.02 19.95 16.94
CA PRO A 460 -2.99 20.21 15.88
C PRO A 460 -2.54 21.29 14.87
N ALA A 461 -1.59 22.17 15.24
CA ALA A 461 -1.10 23.25 14.37
C ALA A 461 0.17 22.91 13.54
N ASN A 462 0.84 21.78 13.78
CA ASN A 462 2.10 21.42 13.08
C ASN A 462 2.26 19.92 12.74
N TRP A 463 1.22 19.10 12.90
CA TRP A 463 1.24 17.66 12.64
C TRP A 463 1.71 17.29 11.22
N ASN A 464 1.33 18.11 10.23
CA ASN A 464 1.64 17.95 8.81
C ASN A 464 2.99 18.57 8.39
N VAL A 465 3.70 19.22 9.33
CA VAL A 465 5.03 19.77 9.11
C VAL A 465 6.07 18.74 9.58
N TYR A 466 6.97 18.34 8.69
CA TYR A 466 8.08 17.47 9.06
C TYR A 466 8.95 18.12 10.13
N GLN A 467 9.27 17.37 11.19
CA GLN A 467 10.22 17.73 12.23
C GLN A 467 11.49 16.92 12.00
N ASP A 468 12.59 17.59 11.68
CA ASP A 468 13.89 16.96 11.45
C ASP A 468 14.62 16.73 12.80
N VAL A 469 15.23 15.56 12.98
CA VAL A 469 16.05 15.19 14.14
C VAL A 469 17.47 14.92 13.67
N THR A 470 18.40 15.80 14.07
CA THR A 470 19.84 15.59 13.88
C THR A 470 20.36 14.50 14.81
N VAL A 471 21.26 13.68 14.28
CA VAL A 471 22.08 12.73 15.02
C VAL A 471 23.54 13.14 14.85
N THR A 472 24.23 13.35 15.95
CA THR A 472 25.65 13.76 15.97
C THR A 472 26.53 12.56 16.32
N PRO A 473 27.68 12.36 15.63
CA PRO A 473 28.71 11.46 16.12
C PRO A 473 29.23 11.93 17.48
N VAL A 474 29.84 11.00 18.19
CA VAL A 474 30.63 11.27 19.39
C VAL A 474 32.02 10.72 19.11
N ASN A 475 32.95 11.65 18.93
CA ASN A 475 34.38 11.35 18.75
C ASN A 475 34.92 10.67 20.01
N ASP A 476 35.52 9.48 19.89
CA ASP A 476 36.42 8.97 20.92
C ASP A 476 37.90 9.10 20.50
N ASP A 477 38.79 8.15 20.75
CA ASP A 477 40.19 8.18 20.27
C ASP A 477 40.61 6.76 19.81
N VAL A 478 39.66 5.85 19.57
CA VAL A 478 39.90 4.40 19.43
C VAL A 478 39.56 3.94 18.01
N ALA A 479 40.55 3.43 17.29
CA ALA A 479 40.35 2.82 15.98
C ALA A 479 39.72 1.41 16.09
N ASP A 480 38.44 1.32 16.47
CA ASP A 480 37.71 0.06 16.66
C ASP A 480 36.70 -0.31 15.54
N GLY A 481 36.65 0.50 14.48
CA GLY A 481 36.09 0.17 13.16
C GLY A 481 34.57 0.37 13.00
N ASN A 482 34.19 1.01 11.88
CA ASN A 482 32.83 1.41 11.46
C ASN A 482 31.67 0.69 12.19
N PHE A 483 30.95 1.42 13.05
CA PHE A 483 29.81 0.88 13.79
C PHE A 483 28.48 0.99 13.03
N GLN A 484 27.52 0.15 13.42
CA GLN A 484 26.12 0.32 13.02
C GLN A 484 25.23 0.09 14.23
N TRP A 485 24.42 1.08 14.60
CA TRP A 485 23.58 1.09 15.80
C TRP A 485 22.18 1.65 15.50
N ILE A 486 21.26 1.51 16.45
CA ILE A 486 19.82 1.71 16.25
C ILE A 486 19.25 2.72 17.26
N ILE A 487 18.57 3.76 16.75
CA ILE A 487 17.70 4.63 17.53
C ILE A 487 16.28 4.07 17.49
N GLU A 488 15.72 3.74 18.66
CA GLU A 488 14.31 3.36 18.77
C GLU A 488 13.40 4.60 18.77
N LEU A 489 12.50 4.63 17.79
CA LEU A 489 11.31 5.47 17.84
C LEU A 489 10.26 4.75 18.69
N GLN A 490 10.02 5.26 19.90
CA GLN A 490 9.10 4.63 20.84
C GLN A 490 7.65 4.95 20.48
N ARG A 491 6.70 4.28 21.16
CA ARG A 491 5.27 4.49 20.92
C ARG A 491 4.85 5.92 21.23
N CYS A 492 4.00 6.46 20.36
CA CYS A 492 3.32 7.74 20.54
C CYS A 492 2.62 7.82 21.90
N VAL A 493 2.83 8.94 22.58
CA VAL A 493 2.17 9.32 23.84
C VAL A 493 1.27 10.51 23.53
N SER A 494 -0.04 10.33 23.72
CA SER A 494 -1.04 11.37 23.53
C SER A 494 -2.26 11.11 24.43
N SER A 495 -3.11 12.12 24.57
CA SER A 495 -4.50 11.96 25.03
C SER A 495 -5.50 11.85 23.87
N ASP A 496 -5.05 11.90 22.62
CA ASP A 496 -5.81 11.51 21.44
C ASP A 496 -5.85 9.98 21.32
N PRO A 497 -7.03 9.32 21.42
CA PRO A 497 -7.14 7.86 21.41
C PRO A 497 -6.61 7.17 20.13
N LYS A 498 -6.53 7.87 19.00
CA LYS A 498 -6.00 7.33 17.74
C LYS A 498 -4.48 7.31 17.73
N TYR A 499 -3.82 8.18 18.51
CA TYR A 499 -2.37 8.24 18.63
C TYR A 499 -1.81 7.67 19.95
N GLY A 500 -2.60 7.63 21.03
CA GLY A 500 -2.22 6.99 22.30
C GLY A 500 -3.39 6.89 23.29
N GLU A 501 -3.37 5.89 24.18
CA GLU A 501 -4.48 5.62 25.10
C GLU A 501 -3.99 5.30 26.52
N THR A 502 -4.67 5.82 27.53
CA THR A 502 -4.30 5.76 28.96
C THR A 502 -5.01 4.63 29.71
N SER A 503 -5.13 3.46 29.06
CA SER A 503 -5.88 2.31 29.55
C SER A 503 -4.99 1.15 30.01
N GLY A 504 -4.91 0.94 31.33
CA GLY A 504 -4.38 -0.29 31.94
C GLY A 504 -2.86 -0.50 31.93
N GLY A 505 -2.07 0.45 31.43
CA GLY A 505 -0.60 0.39 31.45
C GLY A 505 0.04 -0.50 30.36
N ALA A 506 -0.75 -0.97 29.38
CA ALA A 506 -0.24 -1.64 28.19
C ALA A 506 0.02 -0.61 27.07
N ALA A 507 1.19 -0.67 26.45
CA ALA A 507 1.60 0.31 25.43
C ALA A 507 0.95 -0.01 24.07
N ASN A 508 -0.26 0.51 23.84
CA ASN A 508 -1.03 0.33 22.59
C ASN A 508 -0.98 1.52 21.61
N GLY A 509 -0.34 2.64 21.98
CA GLY A 509 -0.12 3.76 21.05
C GLY A 509 0.66 3.35 19.80
N ILE A 510 0.53 4.14 18.73
CA ILE A 510 1.19 3.87 17.45
C ILE A 510 2.70 3.80 17.66
N LYS A 511 3.36 2.73 17.22
CA LYS A 511 4.82 2.66 17.18
C LYS A 511 5.29 3.09 15.78
N PRO A 512 6.11 4.15 15.64
CA PRO A 512 6.74 4.46 14.38
C PRO A 512 7.66 3.32 13.93
N THR A 513 7.72 3.11 12.62
CA THR A 513 8.55 2.09 11.95
C THR A 513 9.07 2.65 10.62
N PRO A 514 10.31 2.35 10.23
CA PRO A 514 11.31 1.56 10.95
C PRO A 514 11.86 2.29 12.20
N ASN A 515 12.67 1.59 13.01
CA ASN A 515 13.65 2.27 13.87
C ASN A 515 14.74 2.88 12.97
N ILE A 516 15.41 3.94 13.41
CA ILE A 516 16.46 4.57 12.60
C ILE A 516 17.76 3.79 12.78
N THR A 517 18.33 3.31 11.68
CA THR A 517 19.69 2.76 11.67
C THR A 517 20.70 3.88 11.41
N VAL A 518 21.75 3.93 12.21
CA VAL A 518 22.86 4.88 12.04
C VAL A 518 24.11 4.06 11.77
N ASN A 519 24.78 4.38 10.67
CA ASN A 519 26.13 3.91 10.38
C ASN A 519 27.10 4.98 10.89
N GLU A 520 28.15 4.54 11.54
CA GLU A 520 29.28 5.33 12.01
C GLU A 520 30.50 4.84 11.23
N ASP A 521 31.34 5.76 10.76
CA ASP A 521 32.54 5.49 10.00
C ASP A 521 33.80 6.07 10.71
N ASP A 522 34.33 5.33 11.70
CA ASP A 522 35.68 5.45 12.31
C ASP A 522 36.71 6.22 11.44
N ASP A 523 37.17 7.35 11.97
CA ASP A 523 38.15 8.25 11.33
C ASP A 523 39.58 8.09 11.90
N ASP A 524 39.75 7.27 12.94
CA ASP A 524 41.02 7.04 13.61
C ASP A 524 41.81 5.89 12.95
N ILE A 525 43.14 5.94 13.06
CA ILE A 525 44.02 5.07 12.28
C ILE A 525 45.16 4.54 13.14
N ALA A 526 45.12 3.24 13.41
CA ALA A 526 46.19 2.50 14.05
C ALA A 526 47.55 2.72 13.34
N GLY A 527 48.51 3.28 14.06
CA GLY A 527 49.84 3.59 13.53
C GLY A 527 50.74 4.30 14.54
N PHE A 528 52.00 4.50 14.16
CA PHE A 528 52.98 5.20 15.00
C PHE A 528 53.20 6.63 14.50
N THR A 529 53.16 7.60 15.43
CA THR A 529 53.72 8.93 15.19
C THR A 529 55.15 8.95 15.71
N ILE A 530 56.10 9.22 14.81
CA ILE A 530 57.54 9.22 15.09
C ILE A 530 58.07 10.64 14.85
N VAL A 531 58.92 11.13 15.74
CA VAL A 531 59.68 12.37 15.50
C VAL A 531 61.17 12.05 15.52
N ALA A 532 61.78 12.09 14.34
CA ALA A 532 63.23 12.08 14.21
C ALA A 532 63.73 13.53 14.41
N TYR A 533 64.64 13.71 15.37
CA TYR A 533 65.26 15.02 15.59
C TYR A 533 66.48 15.15 14.68
N ASN A 534 66.48 16.12 13.77
CA ASN A 534 67.69 16.54 13.07
C ASN A 534 68.25 17.80 13.75
N LYS A 535 69.58 17.89 13.83
CA LYS A 535 70.25 19.04 14.44
C LYS A 535 71.39 19.61 13.61
N MET A 536 71.56 19.14 12.37
CA MET A 536 72.45 19.80 11.41
C MET A 536 71.79 21.03 10.77
N ASP A 537 70.47 20.99 10.58
CA ASP A 537 69.61 22.10 10.12
C ASP A 537 68.70 22.67 11.24
N GLY A 538 68.42 21.86 12.26
CA GLY A 538 67.47 22.17 13.33
C GLY A 538 66.03 21.75 13.04
N SER A 539 65.79 20.94 11.99
CA SER A 539 64.46 20.46 11.64
C SER A 539 64.02 19.24 12.46
N THR A 540 62.71 19.00 12.51
CA THR A 540 62.13 17.77 13.05
C THR A 540 61.32 17.09 11.98
N SER A 541 61.75 15.89 11.56
CA SER A 541 60.97 15.07 10.64
C SER A 541 59.87 14.35 11.41
N LEU A 542 58.64 14.84 11.25
CA LEU A 542 57.43 14.15 11.71
C LEU A 542 57.08 13.06 10.69
N ILE A 543 57.17 11.80 11.10
CA ILE A 543 56.80 10.65 10.28
C ILE A 543 55.59 9.99 10.92
N GLN A 544 54.44 10.07 10.25
CA GLN A 544 53.25 9.30 10.60
C GLN A 544 53.23 8.04 9.75
N THR A 545 53.27 6.88 10.41
CA THR A 545 53.11 5.59 9.75
C THR A 545 51.64 5.23 9.58
N ALA A 546 51.36 4.42 8.57
CA ALA A 546 50.05 3.81 8.30
C ALA A 546 50.28 2.46 7.60
N LYS A 547 50.22 2.42 6.26
CA LYS A 547 50.24 1.18 5.46
C LYS A 547 51.54 0.88 4.71
N SER A 548 52.46 1.85 4.59
CA SER A 548 53.77 1.67 3.93
C SER A 548 54.92 1.77 4.93
N ALA A 549 55.85 0.81 4.89
CA ALA A 549 57.02 0.81 5.77
C ALA A 549 58.09 1.80 5.28
N THR A 550 58.35 2.85 6.07
CA THR A 550 59.43 3.80 5.83
C THR A 550 60.61 3.51 6.75
N THR A 551 61.78 3.18 6.19
CA THR A 551 63.03 3.15 6.96
C THR A 551 63.43 4.57 7.31
N VAL A 552 63.49 4.89 8.60
CA VAL A 552 63.87 6.21 9.10
C VAL A 552 65.40 6.29 9.17
N THR A 553 65.99 7.13 8.32
CA THR A 553 67.41 7.54 8.42
C THR A 553 67.49 8.88 9.16
N GLY A 554 68.70 9.32 9.55
CA GLY A 554 68.89 10.58 10.28
C GLY A 554 69.70 10.46 11.58
N PHE A 555 70.24 9.28 11.88
CA PHE A 555 70.84 8.92 13.16
C PHE A 555 72.28 8.45 13.02
N ALA A 556 73.14 8.85 13.94
CA ALA A 556 74.55 8.47 13.93
C ALA A 556 75.11 8.20 15.33
N THR A 557 76.06 7.27 15.41
CA THR A 557 76.81 6.90 16.61
C THR A 557 78.31 6.85 16.32
N ASP A 558 79.14 7.09 17.32
CA ASP A 558 80.56 6.72 17.29
C ASP A 558 80.82 5.65 18.36
N ASP A 559 81.65 4.68 18.03
CA ASP A 559 81.77 3.48 18.86
C ASP A 559 82.62 3.72 20.12
N SER A 560 83.49 4.73 20.11
CA SER A 560 84.13 5.28 21.32
C SER A 560 83.22 6.21 22.16
N HIS A 561 81.91 6.25 21.93
CA HIS A 561 80.88 6.91 22.78
C HIS A 561 81.05 8.44 23.01
N ASN A 562 81.66 9.20 22.11
CA ASN A 562 81.89 10.63 22.30
C ASN A 562 80.81 11.55 21.67
N LEU A 563 80.13 11.12 20.62
CA LEU A 563 78.95 11.76 20.07
C LEU A 563 77.79 11.64 21.07
N ASP A 564 77.20 12.76 21.49
CA ASP A 564 76.03 12.77 22.38
C ASP A 564 74.84 12.07 21.71
N PRO A 565 74.40 10.89 22.19
CA PRO A 565 73.33 10.14 21.53
C PRO A 565 71.98 10.86 21.65
N GLN A 566 71.79 11.71 22.67
CA GLN A 566 70.58 12.54 22.80
C GLN A 566 70.52 13.66 21.75
N VAL A 567 71.62 13.92 21.04
CA VAL A 567 71.74 14.90 19.95
C VAL A 567 71.83 14.23 18.57
N TYR A 568 72.49 13.08 18.44
CA TYR A 568 72.81 12.46 17.14
C TYR A 568 72.02 11.19 16.79
N SER A 569 71.48 10.46 17.76
CA SER A 569 70.76 9.19 17.52
C SER A 569 69.36 9.14 18.14
N ARG A 570 68.79 10.28 18.55
CA ARG A 570 67.52 10.36 19.28
C ARG A 570 66.29 10.48 18.38
N TRP A 571 65.28 9.66 18.67
CA TRP A 571 63.91 9.84 18.19
C TRP A 571 62.88 9.74 19.33
N THR A 572 61.65 10.13 19.06
CA THR A 572 60.49 9.78 19.91
C THR A 572 59.43 9.03 19.11
N ILE A 573 58.62 8.24 19.81
CA ILE A 573 57.51 7.46 19.24
C ILE A 573 56.30 7.46 20.18
N ARG A 574 55.11 7.56 19.60
CA ARG A 574 53.80 7.35 20.26
C ARG A 574 52.84 6.62 19.32
N LEU A 575 51.73 6.12 19.85
CA LEU A 575 50.64 5.60 19.02
C LEU A 575 49.83 6.75 18.41
N ARG A 576 49.08 6.46 17.34
CA ARG A 576 48.19 7.40 16.63
C ARG A 576 46.79 7.46 17.22
N SER A 577 46.27 6.30 17.62
CA SER A 577 45.00 6.08 18.34
C SER A 577 45.24 5.47 19.73
N GLN A 578 44.23 5.54 20.59
CA GLN A 578 44.11 4.82 21.85
C GLN A 578 43.97 3.31 21.61
N PRO A 579 44.79 2.46 22.24
CA PRO A 579 44.65 1.02 22.12
C PRO A 579 43.71 0.47 23.19
N LEU A 580 42.86 -0.49 22.82
CA LEU A 580 42.00 -1.27 23.71
C LEU A 580 42.80 -2.11 24.73
N ALA A 581 44.06 -2.41 24.42
CA ALA A 581 44.95 -3.26 25.23
C ALA A 581 46.33 -2.61 25.48
N ILE A 582 47.18 -3.29 26.27
CA ILE A 582 48.56 -2.83 26.51
C ILE A 582 49.45 -3.24 25.32
N VAL A 583 49.88 -2.26 24.54
CA VAL A 583 50.81 -2.42 23.41
C VAL A 583 52.25 -2.31 23.91
N ASN A 584 53.03 -3.37 23.76
CA ASN A 584 54.45 -3.43 24.08
C ASN A 584 55.28 -3.51 22.80
N LEU A 585 56.07 -2.47 22.54
CA LEU A 585 57.06 -2.46 21.47
C LEU A 585 58.37 -3.02 22.01
N SER A 586 58.90 -4.09 21.41
CA SER A 586 60.29 -4.49 21.60
C SER A 586 61.16 -3.85 20.51
N LEU A 587 62.39 -3.54 20.89
CA LEU A 587 63.38 -2.84 20.08
C LEU A 587 64.63 -3.72 19.98
N THR A 588 65.06 -4.07 18.76
CA THR A 588 66.23 -4.93 18.53
C THR A 588 67.12 -4.42 17.42
N THR A 589 68.43 -4.37 17.66
CA THR A 589 69.45 -4.10 16.66
C THR A 589 69.68 -5.30 15.73
N SER A 590 70.10 -5.04 14.50
CA SER A 590 70.42 -6.05 13.49
C SER A 590 71.80 -6.66 13.72
N THR A 591 71.89 -7.65 14.59
CA THR A 591 73.14 -8.34 14.95
C THR A 591 73.75 -9.10 13.77
N SER A 592 74.74 -8.49 13.13
CA SER A 592 75.75 -9.19 12.32
C SER A 592 76.79 -9.78 13.29
N GLY A 593 77.11 -11.07 13.15
CA GLY A 593 77.84 -11.84 14.17
C GLY A 593 79.32 -11.50 14.37
N THR A 594 79.81 -10.40 13.81
CA THR A 594 81.21 -9.93 13.87
C THR A 594 81.35 -8.41 13.98
N THR A 595 80.27 -7.68 14.29
CA THR A 595 80.25 -6.21 14.36
C THR A 595 79.57 -5.77 15.64
N ASN A 596 80.20 -4.92 16.44
CA ASN A 596 79.64 -4.52 17.74
C ASN A 596 78.55 -3.45 17.54
N ASP A 597 77.28 -3.81 17.75
CA ASP A 597 76.13 -2.96 17.43
C ASP A 597 75.68 -2.07 18.60
N GLY A 598 75.24 -0.85 18.26
CA GLY A 598 75.02 0.21 19.24
C GLY A 598 73.99 -0.12 20.33
N THR A 599 74.33 0.20 21.58
CA THR A 599 73.49 -0.02 22.75
C THR A 599 72.28 0.91 22.77
N LEU A 600 71.08 0.33 22.68
CA LEU A 600 69.80 1.00 22.84
C LEU A 600 69.59 1.57 24.26
N SER A 601 68.98 2.75 24.35
CA SER A 601 68.59 3.37 25.63
C SER A 601 67.48 2.62 26.37
N THR A 602 66.70 1.81 25.65
CA THR A 602 65.74 0.83 26.17
C THR A 602 65.45 -0.20 25.09
N ASN A 603 65.23 -1.46 25.48
CA ASN A 603 64.87 -2.55 24.56
C ASN A 603 63.34 -2.75 24.49
N SER A 604 62.56 -1.99 25.26
CA SER A 604 61.10 -2.05 25.24
C SER A 604 60.42 -0.72 25.59
N LEU A 605 59.24 -0.48 25.00
CA LEU A 605 58.33 0.62 25.30
C LEU A 605 56.93 0.07 25.56
N THR A 606 56.18 0.66 26.49
CA THR A 606 54.85 0.19 26.88
C THR A 606 53.83 1.32 26.80
N PHE A 607 52.77 1.10 26.01
CA PHE A 607 51.65 2.00 25.82
C PHE A 607 50.36 1.36 26.35
N THR A 608 49.49 2.19 26.90
CA THR A 608 48.23 1.83 27.55
C THR A 608 47.17 2.86 27.16
N THR A 609 45.89 2.55 27.44
CA THR A 609 44.77 3.50 27.31
C THR A 609 45.03 4.88 27.93
N ALA A 610 45.88 4.99 28.95
CA ALA A 610 46.17 6.24 29.66
C ALA A 610 47.45 6.98 29.19
N ASN A 611 48.29 6.40 28.33
CA ASN A 611 49.56 7.02 27.90
C ASN A 611 49.95 6.77 26.43
N TRP A 612 49.04 6.25 25.60
CA TRP A 612 49.27 5.97 24.17
C TRP A 612 49.77 7.18 23.36
N ASN A 613 49.25 8.37 23.67
CA ASN A 613 49.59 9.64 23.03
C ASN A 613 50.86 10.30 23.62
N VAL A 614 51.44 9.74 24.68
CA VAL A 614 52.65 10.29 25.31
C VAL A 614 53.89 9.81 24.55
N ALA A 615 54.61 10.75 23.94
CA ALA A 615 55.83 10.48 23.17
C ALA A 615 56.96 9.93 24.07
N GLN A 616 57.31 8.65 23.86
CA GLN A 616 58.41 7.99 24.56
C GLN A 616 59.71 8.17 23.76
N THR A 617 60.83 8.37 24.45
CA THR A 617 62.13 8.70 23.83
C THR A 617 63.03 7.47 23.72
N VAL A 618 63.70 7.32 22.58
CA VAL A 618 64.76 6.31 22.36
C VAL A 618 65.99 6.99 21.78
N PHE A 619 67.17 6.50 22.14
CA PHE A 619 68.43 6.81 21.47
C PHE A 619 69.34 5.58 21.45
N VAL A 620 70.40 5.62 20.65
CA VAL A 620 71.41 4.56 20.54
C VAL A 620 72.79 5.14 20.85
N THR A 621 73.59 4.45 21.67
CA THR A 621 75.00 4.79 21.88
C THR A 621 75.84 3.82 21.06
N GLY A 622 76.95 4.24 20.45
CA GLY A 622 77.86 3.30 19.77
C GLY A 622 78.48 2.30 20.76
N ALA A 623 79.15 1.27 20.25
CA ALA A 623 79.64 0.15 21.05
C ALA A 623 81.12 -0.18 20.74
N SER A 624 82.03 0.34 21.55
CA SER A 624 83.47 0.10 21.40
C SER A 624 83.86 -1.38 21.58
N ASN A 625 84.67 -1.89 20.66
CA ASN A 625 85.36 -3.19 20.74
C ASN A 625 86.90 -3.07 20.66
N GLY A 626 87.44 -1.90 20.29
CA GLY A 626 88.86 -1.59 20.18
C GLY A 626 89.51 -1.94 18.83
N VAL A 627 88.74 -2.13 17.76
CA VAL A 627 89.21 -2.53 16.42
C VAL A 627 88.58 -1.63 15.36
N ASN A 628 89.37 -1.19 14.36
CA ASN A 628 88.84 -0.58 13.14
C ASN A 628 88.20 -1.69 12.27
N GLU A 629 86.88 -1.80 12.35
CA GLU A 629 86.01 -2.64 11.50
C GLU A 629 85.37 -1.80 10.37
N GLY A 630 85.38 -0.47 10.52
CA GLY A 630 84.94 0.52 9.55
C GLY A 630 83.48 0.96 9.74
N ASN A 631 83.08 2.00 8.99
CA ASN A 631 81.73 2.57 9.03
C ASN A 631 80.66 1.60 8.49
N LEU A 632 80.20 0.67 9.35
CA LEU A 632 79.19 -0.33 9.04
C LEU A 632 77.84 0.07 9.64
N ASP A 633 76.91 0.45 8.77
CA ASP A 633 75.56 0.86 9.16
C ASP A 633 74.73 -0.32 9.70
N TYR A 634 74.00 -0.10 10.79
CA TYR A 634 73.12 -1.10 11.40
C TYR A 634 71.69 -0.58 11.55
N SER A 635 70.73 -1.48 11.78
CA SER A 635 69.30 -1.14 11.85
C SER A 635 68.66 -1.52 13.17
N VAL A 636 67.89 -0.60 13.76
CA VAL A 636 66.98 -0.88 14.88
C VAL A 636 65.61 -1.22 14.32
N ASN A 637 65.16 -2.43 14.62
CA ASN A 637 63.87 -2.96 14.21
C ASN A 637 62.87 -2.84 15.37
N VAL A 638 61.63 -2.46 15.06
CA VAL A 638 60.53 -2.39 16.04
C VAL A 638 59.57 -3.56 15.85
N ALA A 639 59.32 -4.32 16.92
CA ALA A 639 58.35 -5.41 16.93
C ALA A 639 57.30 -5.22 18.02
N ALA A 640 56.05 -4.97 17.63
CA ALA A 640 54.93 -4.83 18.56
C ALA A 640 54.34 -6.19 18.98
N THR A 641 53.98 -6.28 20.26
CA THR A 641 53.28 -7.39 20.91
C THR A 641 52.23 -6.85 21.90
N GLY A 642 51.15 -7.58 22.11
CA GLY A 642 49.91 -7.03 22.66
C GLY A 642 48.78 -7.21 21.65
N ASP A 643 47.55 -7.13 22.13
CA ASP A 643 46.35 -7.18 21.29
C ASP A 643 46.07 -5.79 20.67
N ASP A 644 45.02 -5.72 19.86
CA ASP A 644 44.47 -4.52 19.24
C ASP A 644 45.37 -3.89 18.15
N LEU A 645 45.15 -4.32 16.88
CA LEU A 645 45.67 -3.83 15.58
C LEU A 645 47.19 -3.64 15.37
N TYR A 646 47.94 -3.22 16.38
CA TYR A 646 49.40 -3.03 16.35
C TYR A 646 50.19 -4.36 16.41
N GLY A 647 49.59 -5.40 17.00
CA GLY A 647 50.20 -6.71 17.24
C GLY A 647 50.23 -7.66 16.02
N ASN A 648 50.87 -8.82 16.19
CA ASN A 648 50.75 -9.94 15.25
C ASN A 648 49.71 -10.93 15.80
N GLY A 649 48.44 -10.53 15.76
CA GLY A 649 47.29 -11.18 16.42
C GLY A 649 46.15 -11.54 15.46
N SER A 650 45.22 -12.38 15.90
CA SER A 650 44.27 -13.09 15.02
C SER A 650 42.79 -12.67 15.19
N TYR A 651 42.52 -11.45 15.66
CA TYR A 651 41.16 -11.01 16.01
C TYR A 651 40.45 -10.19 14.92
N GLY A 652 39.57 -10.87 14.17
CA GLY A 652 38.27 -10.35 13.75
C GLY A 652 38.25 -9.28 12.64
N TYR A 653 38.77 -8.09 12.93
CA TYR A 653 38.64 -6.91 12.08
C TYR A 653 39.54 -6.99 10.84
N ARG A 654 38.98 -6.66 9.68
CA ARG A 654 39.54 -7.00 8.37
C ARG A 654 40.14 -5.81 7.64
N ASP A 655 41.27 -5.31 8.15
CA ASP A 655 42.32 -4.90 7.22
C ASP A 655 43.40 -5.99 7.17
N SER A 656 43.72 -6.46 5.97
CA SER A 656 44.80 -7.41 5.73
C SER A 656 46.19 -6.74 5.67
N ALA A 657 46.26 -5.40 5.62
CA ALA A 657 47.48 -4.63 5.72
C ALA A 657 47.87 -4.39 7.19
N GLN A 658 48.85 -5.16 7.68
CA GLN A 658 49.42 -4.97 9.02
C GLN A 658 49.98 -3.56 9.19
N VAL A 659 49.80 -2.94 10.37
CA VAL A 659 50.36 -1.62 10.71
C VAL A 659 51.86 -1.60 10.42
N ALA A 660 52.29 -0.70 9.53
CA ALA A 660 53.65 -0.69 9.02
C ALA A 660 54.67 -0.37 10.11
N ARG A 661 55.48 -1.37 10.49
CA ARG A 661 56.47 -1.27 11.56
C ARG A 661 57.66 -0.43 11.10
N PRO A 662 58.08 0.60 11.84
CA PRO A 662 59.26 1.38 11.48
C PRO A 662 60.54 0.56 11.70
N ALA A 663 61.50 0.74 10.79
CA ALA A 663 62.90 0.41 10.99
C ALA A 663 63.70 1.71 11.01
N PHE A 664 64.77 1.78 11.79
CA PHE A 664 65.64 2.96 11.90
C PHE A 664 67.05 2.55 11.47
N THR A 665 67.64 3.20 10.47
CA THR A 665 69.04 2.98 10.11
C THR A 665 69.92 3.95 10.87
N ILE A 666 70.91 3.40 11.58
CA ILE A 666 71.90 4.15 12.36
C ILE A 666 73.24 4.02 11.63
N TYR A 667 73.83 5.17 11.29
CA TYR A 667 75.16 5.24 10.70
C TYR A 667 76.20 5.09 11.82
N SER A 668 77.01 4.04 11.81
CA SER A 668 78.15 3.96 12.74
C SER A 668 79.38 4.62 12.17
N CYS A 669 80.06 5.38 13.02
CA CYS A 669 81.27 6.11 12.74
C CYS A 669 82.37 5.54 13.63
N ASP A 670 82.87 4.37 13.25
CA ASP A 670 83.89 3.62 13.99
C ASP A 670 85.15 4.46 14.12
N ASN A 671 85.46 4.87 15.35
CA ASN A 671 86.62 5.66 15.72
C ASN A 671 87.47 4.98 16.81
N ASP A 672 87.47 3.64 16.85
CA ASP A 672 87.96 2.89 18.02
C ASP A 672 89.48 2.72 18.12
N VAL A 673 90.25 3.03 17.07
CA VAL A 673 91.71 2.97 17.11
C VAL A 673 92.32 4.31 17.52
N ALA A 674 93.17 4.24 18.54
CA ALA A 674 93.91 5.40 19.03
C ALA A 674 94.73 6.07 17.92
N ASN A 675 94.49 7.38 17.76
CA ASN A 675 95.08 8.30 16.78
C ASN A 675 94.49 8.30 15.36
N GLN A 676 93.33 7.67 15.13
CA GLN A 676 92.64 7.68 13.84
C GLN A 676 91.69 8.89 13.68
N ILE A 677 91.58 9.40 12.44
CA ILE A 677 90.53 10.36 12.00
C ILE A 677 89.55 9.63 11.08
N ILE A 678 88.25 9.87 11.28
CA ILE A 678 87.15 9.16 10.62
C ILE A 678 86.14 10.15 10.05
N GLY A 679 85.62 9.86 8.85
CA GLY A 679 84.49 10.60 8.27
C GLY A 679 83.16 10.05 8.80
N CYS A 680 82.36 10.88 9.47
CA CYS A 680 81.08 10.53 10.04
C CYS A 680 79.92 11.24 9.33
N ARG A 681 78.79 10.56 9.14
CA ARG A 681 77.59 11.09 8.47
C ARG A 681 76.34 10.87 9.31
N ARG A 682 75.29 11.64 9.05
CA ARG A 682 74.00 11.53 9.76
C ARG A 682 72.79 11.21 8.86
N SER A 683 72.87 11.40 7.55
CA SER A 683 71.70 11.31 6.66
C SER A 683 72.06 10.97 5.21
N GLY A 684 71.16 10.21 4.55
CA GLY A 684 71.06 10.14 3.10
C GLY A 684 71.70 8.91 2.42
N THR A 685 71.28 8.67 1.18
CA THR A 685 72.11 7.99 0.17
C THR A 685 73.27 8.91 -0.22
N PHE A 686 74.39 8.35 -0.67
CA PHE A 686 75.58 9.13 -0.99
C PHE A 686 75.52 9.71 -2.42
N SER A 687 74.61 10.67 -2.59
CA SER A 687 74.28 11.26 -3.89
C SER A 687 73.96 12.75 -3.82
N THR A 688 74.47 13.52 -4.77
CA THR A 688 74.04 14.89 -5.09
C THR A 688 73.16 14.88 -6.34
N THR A 689 72.49 16.00 -6.61
CA THR A 689 71.96 16.29 -7.94
C THR A 689 72.79 17.40 -8.55
N GLU A 690 72.75 17.49 -9.87
CA GLU A 690 73.06 18.72 -10.60
C GLU A 690 72.24 19.91 -10.09
N GLY A 691 72.63 21.11 -10.49
CA GLY A 691 72.02 22.37 -10.07
C GLY A 691 72.30 22.79 -8.62
N GLY A 692 72.75 21.87 -7.75
CA GLY A 692 73.23 22.20 -6.40
C GLY A 692 72.78 21.29 -5.25
N GLY A 693 72.66 19.98 -5.45
CA GLY A 693 72.53 19.04 -4.32
C GLY A 693 73.79 19.04 -3.44
N THR A 694 73.66 18.82 -2.13
CA THR A 694 74.82 18.78 -1.21
C THR A 694 74.87 17.54 -0.32
N GLY A 695 76.05 16.92 -0.23
CA GLY A 695 76.40 15.90 0.74
C GLY A 695 77.23 16.48 1.88
N ILE A 696 76.88 16.15 3.13
CA ILE A 696 77.55 16.68 4.33
C ILE A 696 78.05 15.53 5.20
N PHE A 697 79.31 15.60 5.61
CA PHE A 697 79.94 14.71 6.59
C PHE A 697 80.98 15.47 7.40
N HIS A 698 81.38 14.91 8.55
CA HIS A 698 82.27 15.57 9.51
C HIS A 698 83.42 14.66 9.90
N LEU A 699 84.62 15.23 10.04
CA LEU A 699 85.76 14.48 10.57
C LEU A 699 85.72 14.45 12.11
N ILE A 700 85.81 13.25 12.68
CA ILE A 700 85.83 12.99 14.14
C ILE A 700 87.02 12.10 14.53
N THR A 701 87.34 12.06 15.83
CA THR A 701 88.44 11.27 16.41
C THR A 701 88.02 10.62 17.73
N GLN A 702 88.70 9.55 18.15
CA GLN A 702 88.45 8.87 19.44
C GLN A 702 88.51 9.80 20.67
N SER A 703 89.37 10.81 20.62
CA SER A 703 89.67 11.70 21.74
C SER A 703 90.17 13.05 21.22
N ASP A 704 90.29 14.02 22.12
CA ASP A 704 90.86 15.33 21.79
C ASP A 704 92.31 15.17 21.29
N PRO A 705 92.67 15.65 20.09
CA PRO A 705 93.99 15.41 19.50
C PRO A 705 95.16 16.08 20.24
N GLY A 706 94.92 16.93 21.24
CA GLY A 706 95.95 17.64 22.01
C GLY A 706 96.72 18.73 21.24
N SER A 707 96.61 18.73 19.91
CA SER A 707 96.98 19.82 19.00
C SER A 707 96.01 19.84 17.82
N SER A 708 95.83 20.99 17.15
CA SER A 708 94.89 21.06 16.02
C SER A 708 95.40 20.28 14.81
N VAL A 709 94.54 19.43 14.24
CA VAL A 709 94.84 18.60 13.07
C VAL A 709 94.09 19.12 11.86
N THR A 710 94.78 19.30 10.74
CA THR A 710 94.17 19.70 9.47
C THR A 710 94.35 18.61 8.42
N VAL A 711 93.27 18.29 7.71
CA VAL A 711 93.15 17.31 6.64
C VAL A 711 92.86 18.06 5.34
N PRO A 712 93.72 17.99 4.30
CA PRO A 712 93.40 18.50 2.97
C PRO A 712 92.21 17.74 2.36
N VAL A 713 91.38 18.44 1.58
CA VAL A 713 90.16 17.88 0.97
C VAL A 713 90.07 18.34 -0.48
N SER A 714 89.78 17.43 -1.39
CA SER A 714 89.59 17.73 -2.82
C SER A 714 88.56 16.81 -3.47
N SER A 715 88.05 17.15 -4.66
CA SER A 715 87.29 16.22 -5.51
C SER A 715 88.21 15.52 -6.51
N SER A 716 88.00 14.22 -6.75
CA SER A 716 88.66 13.46 -7.82
C SER A 716 88.18 13.87 -9.22
N ASN A 717 86.94 14.35 -9.33
CA ASN A 717 86.41 14.94 -10.56
C ASN A 717 85.63 16.24 -10.26
N PRO A 718 86.27 17.40 -10.42
CA PRO A 718 85.64 18.71 -10.21
C PRO A 718 84.57 19.13 -11.25
N ALA A 719 84.32 18.33 -12.30
CA ALA A 719 83.22 18.57 -13.23
C ALA A 719 81.87 18.18 -12.60
N GLU A 720 81.77 16.96 -12.09
CA GLU A 720 80.58 16.44 -11.37
C GLU A 720 80.31 17.15 -10.04
N GLY A 721 81.40 17.50 -9.34
CA GLY A 721 81.32 17.61 -7.90
C GLY A 721 82.47 18.39 -7.29
N THR A 722 82.13 19.40 -6.50
CA THR A 722 83.08 20.28 -5.81
C THR A 722 83.05 20.09 -4.30
N VAL A 723 84.08 20.58 -3.61
CA VAL A 723 84.13 20.60 -2.14
C VAL A 723 84.16 22.06 -1.64
N GLY A 724 83.29 22.39 -0.70
CA GLY A 724 83.10 23.76 -0.20
C GLY A 724 84.28 24.30 0.63
N SER A 725 85.24 23.46 1.00
CA SER A 725 86.50 23.83 1.63
C SER A 725 87.62 22.90 1.16
N ALA A 726 88.81 23.46 0.93
CA ALA A 726 90.02 22.69 0.58
C ALA A 726 90.68 22.01 1.80
N THR A 727 90.17 22.26 3.02
CA THR A 727 90.65 21.66 4.26
C THR A 727 89.54 21.49 5.28
N ALA A 728 89.57 20.39 6.04
CA ALA A 728 88.84 20.23 7.29
C ALA A 728 89.82 20.22 8.47
N THR A 729 89.50 20.93 9.56
CA THR A 729 90.36 21.11 10.74
C THR A 729 89.64 20.71 12.02
N ILE A 730 90.18 19.71 12.70
CA ILE A 730 89.84 19.33 14.06
C ILE A 730 90.69 20.17 15.02
N THR A 731 90.06 20.95 15.90
CA THR A 731 90.75 21.90 16.78
C THR A 731 90.74 21.39 18.21
N SER A 732 91.93 21.14 18.76
CA SER A 732 92.08 20.69 20.17
C SER A 732 91.45 21.69 21.15
N GLY A 733 90.75 21.18 22.16
CA GLY A 733 90.02 21.98 23.15
C GLY A 733 88.72 22.64 22.66
N SER A 734 88.42 22.60 21.35
CA SER A 734 87.16 23.17 20.81
C SER A 734 85.95 22.25 20.96
N GLY A 735 86.17 20.96 21.23
CA GLY A 735 85.15 19.91 21.23
C GLY A 735 84.69 19.45 19.84
N ASN A 736 85.13 20.10 18.75
CA ASN A 736 84.65 19.77 17.41
C ASN A 736 85.00 18.35 16.94
N TRP A 737 86.04 17.75 17.53
CA TRP A 737 86.46 16.36 17.36
C TRP A 737 85.37 15.32 17.66
N LYS A 738 84.29 15.73 18.34
CA LYS A 738 83.12 14.91 18.66
C LYS A 738 81.78 15.63 18.46
N THR A 739 81.69 16.50 17.45
CA THR A 739 80.41 17.14 17.10
C THR A 739 80.21 17.28 15.59
N MET A 740 78.98 17.05 15.15
CA MET A 740 78.52 17.23 13.77
C MET A 740 77.61 18.47 13.67
N THR A 741 78.15 19.63 14.05
CA THR A 741 77.46 20.92 13.96
C THR A 741 77.72 21.58 12.60
N THR A 742 76.73 22.30 12.08
CA THR A 742 76.84 23.01 10.80
C THR A 742 77.91 24.10 10.82
N SER A 743 78.63 24.23 9.70
CA SER A 743 79.71 25.20 9.48
C SER A 743 80.87 25.10 10.49
N ALA A 744 81.00 23.98 11.20
CA ALA A 744 82.16 23.69 12.03
C ALA A 744 83.39 23.40 11.16
N SER A 745 84.59 23.71 11.64
CA SER A 745 85.82 23.57 10.85
C SER A 745 86.15 22.12 10.47
N ASN A 746 85.58 21.11 11.13
CA ASN A 746 85.70 19.70 10.80
C ASN A 746 84.63 19.19 9.80
N GLN A 747 83.69 20.05 9.39
CA GLN A 747 82.71 19.70 8.35
C GLN A 747 83.35 19.70 6.96
N ILE A 748 83.00 18.68 6.18
CA ILE A 748 83.16 18.64 4.74
C ILE A 748 81.78 18.76 4.11
N THR A 749 81.66 19.67 3.14
CA THR A 749 80.47 19.79 2.29
C THR A 749 80.92 19.54 0.87
N ALA A 750 80.29 18.57 0.22
CA ALA A 750 80.44 18.31 -1.19
C ALA A 750 79.17 18.73 -1.93
N THR A 751 79.32 19.33 -3.09
CA THR A 751 78.22 19.93 -3.85
C THR A 751 78.26 19.39 -5.27
N GLY A 752 77.14 18.82 -5.73
CA GLY A 752 76.95 18.47 -7.13
C GLY A 752 77.03 19.74 -7.95
N ALA A 753 77.93 19.76 -8.92
CA ALA A 753 77.96 20.81 -9.91
C ALA A 753 76.89 20.51 -10.97
N GLN A 754 76.40 21.56 -11.63
CA GLN A 754 75.79 21.41 -12.95
C GLN A 754 76.88 21.64 -13.99
N ASP A 755 76.92 20.83 -15.03
CA ASP A 755 77.44 21.30 -16.31
C ASP A 755 76.35 21.37 -17.40
N VAL A 756 76.52 20.74 -18.55
CA VAL A 756 75.61 20.74 -19.71
C VAL A 756 75.76 19.47 -20.57
N SER A 757 76.33 18.42 -19.98
CA SER A 757 76.76 17.19 -20.65
C SER A 757 75.88 16.03 -20.22
N ILE A 758 75.28 15.34 -21.19
CA ILE A 758 74.46 14.15 -20.92
C ILE A 758 75.40 12.94 -20.82
N ASP A 759 75.81 12.59 -19.60
CA ASP A 759 76.68 11.44 -19.34
C ASP A 759 76.24 10.53 -18.17
N GLY A 760 75.12 10.85 -17.51
CA GLY A 760 74.44 9.98 -16.54
C GLY A 760 74.91 10.15 -15.10
N ASN A 761 74.48 9.25 -14.20
CA ASN A 761 74.79 9.35 -12.77
C ASN A 761 76.28 9.03 -12.48
N ILE A 762 77.19 9.98 -12.71
CA ILE A 762 78.63 9.79 -12.52
C ILE A 762 79.01 9.85 -11.03
N ALA A 763 79.86 8.91 -10.62
CA ALA A 763 80.46 8.89 -9.30
C ALA A 763 81.76 9.72 -9.25
N TYR A 764 81.79 10.77 -8.43
CA TYR A 764 83.01 11.46 -8.02
C TYR A 764 83.42 11.06 -6.60
N THR A 765 84.64 11.39 -6.20
CA THR A 765 85.20 11.00 -4.90
C THR A 765 85.73 12.22 -4.16
N VAL A 766 85.33 12.40 -2.90
CA VAL A 766 85.99 13.36 -2.02
C VAL A 766 87.24 12.70 -1.44
N VAL A 767 88.39 13.13 -1.95
CA VAL A 767 89.72 12.62 -1.62
C VAL A 767 90.26 13.32 -0.39
N LEU A 768 90.74 12.55 0.58
CA LEU A 768 91.27 13.03 1.85
C LEU A 768 92.80 12.96 1.88
N GLY A 769 93.45 14.12 1.99
CA GLY A 769 94.90 14.23 2.02
C GLY A 769 95.52 13.87 3.38
N THR A 770 96.84 13.69 3.39
CA THR A 770 97.59 13.42 4.62
C THR A 770 97.40 14.53 5.66
N SER A 771 97.04 14.14 6.88
CA SER A 771 96.86 15.01 8.04
C SER A 771 98.15 15.70 8.50
N SER A 772 98.07 16.99 8.81
CA SER A 772 99.07 17.71 9.60
C SER A 772 98.59 17.87 11.04
N GLY A 773 99.22 17.20 12.00
CA GLY A 773 98.86 17.31 13.44
C GLY A 773 99.13 16.07 14.32
N GLY A 774 99.72 15.00 13.77
CA GLY A 774 100.16 13.83 14.55
C GLY A 774 99.16 12.68 14.63
N LEU A 775 97.91 12.88 14.22
CA LEU A 775 96.95 11.81 13.96
C LEU A 775 97.06 11.30 12.52
N THR A 776 96.69 10.04 12.28
CA THR A 776 96.58 9.44 10.94
C THR A 776 95.15 9.48 10.43
N VAL A 777 94.98 9.96 9.20
CA VAL A 777 93.75 9.77 8.41
C VAL A 777 93.73 8.32 7.92
N ASP A 778 92.72 7.56 8.35
CA ASP A 778 92.39 6.23 7.83
C ASP A 778 90.85 5.99 7.73
N PRO A 779 90.07 6.86 7.06
CA PRO A 779 88.83 6.46 6.41
C PRO A 779 89.06 6.31 4.89
N PRO A 780 88.25 5.50 4.18
CA PRO A 780 88.27 5.48 2.73
C PRO A 780 87.83 6.84 2.14
N ASP A 781 88.33 7.18 0.95
CA ASP A 781 87.86 8.34 0.19
C ASP A 781 86.35 8.21 -0.11
N MET A 782 85.59 9.30 0.04
CA MET A 782 84.13 9.23 0.07
C MET A 782 83.51 9.39 -1.33
N THR A 783 83.01 8.29 -1.91
CA THR A 783 82.39 8.27 -3.24
C THR A 783 80.94 8.77 -3.22
N ILE A 784 80.66 9.84 -3.97
CA ILE A 784 79.35 10.49 -4.14
C ILE A 784 78.91 10.33 -5.60
N TYR A 785 77.66 9.94 -5.83
CA TYR A 785 77.06 9.98 -7.16
C TYR A 785 76.44 11.34 -7.43
N ASN A 786 76.87 12.05 -8.47
CA ASN A 786 76.02 13.07 -9.06
C ASN A 786 74.84 12.36 -9.76
N ILE A 787 73.69 13.04 -9.83
CA ILE A 787 72.49 12.53 -10.50
C ILE A 787 72.16 13.51 -11.63
N ASP A 788 72.16 12.97 -12.84
CA ASP A 788 71.82 13.60 -14.12
C ASP A 788 70.36 14.09 -14.10
N ASP A 789 70.14 15.39 -14.35
CA ASP A 789 68.80 16.00 -14.51
C ASP A 789 68.43 16.39 -15.96
N GLU A 790 69.31 16.09 -16.91
CA GLU A 790 69.31 16.59 -18.28
C GLU A 790 68.55 15.67 -19.26
N LEU A 791 67.28 15.43 -18.90
CA LEU A 791 66.20 14.82 -19.71
C LEU A 791 66.30 15.13 -21.24
N VAL A 792 66.92 14.21 -21.96
CA VAL A 792 67.19 14.28 -23.41
C VAL A 792 65.91 14.23 -24.25
N VAL A 793 64.99 13.34 -23.88
CA VAL A 793 63.77 13.05 -24.63
C VAL A 793 62.58 13.68 -23.92
N GLU A 794 61.79 14.45 -24.67
CA GLU A 794 60.56 15.10 -24.21
C GLU A 794 59.36 14.37 -24.82
N VAL A 795 58.45 13.90 -23.96
CA VAL A 795 57.19 13.25 -24.33
C VAL A 795 56.06 14.22 -24.03
N SER A 796 55.16 14.45 -24.98
CA SER A 796 53.97 15.27 -24.73
C SER A 796 52.95 14.51 -23.89
N ALA A 797 52.02 15.23 -23.26
CA ALA A 797 50.77 14.62 -22.82
C ALA A 797 50.07 13.89 -23.99
N GLY A 798 49.34 12.83 -23.69
CA GLY A 798 48.47 12.16 -24.66
C GLY A 798 47.36 13.09 -25.18
N SER A 799 46.90 12.83 -26.40
CA SER A 799 45.82 13.60 -27.04
C SER A 799 44.45 13.32 -26.44
N ASN A 800 44.27 12.11 -25.89
CA ASN A 800 43.14 11.56 -25.13
C ASN A 800 43.65 10.27 -24.45
N ASP A 801 42.82 9.63 -23.63
CA ASP A 801 42.97 8.22 -23.27
C ASP A 801 42.56 7.30 -24.45
N THR A 802 43.02 6.05 -24.42
CA THR A 802 42.57 4.96 -25.29
C THR A 802 41.35 4.22 -24.72
N THR A 803 40.66 3.44 -25.53
CA THR A 803 39.64 2.48 -25.05
C THR A 803 39.81 1.15 -25.75
N GLU A 804 39.57 0.06 -25.02
CA GLU A 804 39.67 -1.31 -25.54
C GLU A 804 38.70 -1.58 -26.71
N ASP A 805 37.57 -0.86 -26.82
CA ASP A 805 36.69 -0.81 -28.00
C ASP A 805 37.40 -0.41 -29.33
N GLY A 806 38.71 -0.12 -29.29
CA GLY A 806 39.55 0.22 -30.42
C GLY A 806 39.82 1.72 -30.58
N THR A 807 39.54 2.54 -29.56
CA THR A 807 39.83 3.98 -29.61
C THR A 807 41.33 4.21 -29.46
N THR A 808 42.01 4.47 -30.57
CA THR A 808 43.43 4.85 -30.57
C THR A 808 43.64 6.30 -30.16
N ALA A 809 44.68 6.58 -29.39
CA ALA A 809 45.11 7.92 -29.01
C ALA A 809 46.57 8.16 -29.42
N THR A 810 47.04 9.40 -29.29
CA THR A 810 48.37 9.80 -29.79
C THR A 810 49.18 10.58 -28.76
N PHE A 811 50.51 10.51 -28.84
CA PHE A 811 51.42 11.37 -28.08
C PHE A 811 52.59 11.79 -28.98
N GLY A 812 53.24 12.91 -28.66
CA GLY A 812 54.45 13.36 -29.34
C GLY A 812 55.71 12.91 -28.62
N VAL A 813 56.74 12.52 -29.37
CA VAL A 813 58.12 12.38 -28.86
C VAL A 813 59.03 13.35 -29.59
N ARG A 814 59.96 14.00 -28.87
CA ARG A 814 61.06 14.78 -29.46
C ARG A 814 62.34 14.70 -28.63
N ILE A 815 63.44 15.18 -29.20
CA ILE A 815 64.60 15.60 -28.41
C ILE A 815 64.29 16.99 -27.83
N ARG A 816 64.59 17.21 -26.55
CA ARG A 816 64.34 18.47 -25.82
C ARG A 816 65.02 19.63 -26.56
N ASN A 817 64.35 20.77 -26.71
CA ASN A 817 64.83 21.92 -27.50
C ASN A 817 66.22 22.48 -27.08
N THR A 818 66.67 22.22 -25.85
CA THR A 818 67.99 22.63 -25.34
C THR A 818 69.13 21.75 -25.87
N VAL A 819 68.83 20.52 -26.27
CA VAL A 819 69.79 19.51 -26.74
C VAL A 819 69.81 19.55 -28.27
N VAL A 820 70.86 20.12 -28.86
CA VAL A 820 70.98 20.31 -30.32
C VAL A 820 71.92 19.25 -30.90
N PRO A 821 71.41 18.12 -31.44
CA PRO A 821 72.25 17.06 -31.94
C PRO A 821 73.03 17.47 -33.19
N ILE A 822 74.29 17.07 -33.28
CA ILE A 822 75.15 17.27 -34.46
C ILE A 822 75.10 16.09 -35.44
N ALA A 823 74.43 15.00 -35.09
CA ALA A 823 74.17 13.84 -35.95
C ALA A 823 72.72 13.34 -35.86
N ASN A 824 72.39 12.24 -36.55
CA ASN A 824 71.08 11.61 -36.44
C ASN A 824 71.00 10.74 -35.18
N VAL A 825 70.06 11.07 -34.30
CA VAL A 825 69.77 10.39 -33.04
C VAL A 825 68.69 9.33 -33.29
N THR A 826 68.91 8.06 -32.97
CA THR A 826 67.94 6.98 -33.21
C THR A 826 67.79 6.07 -32.01
N PHE A 827 66.55 5.78 -31.59
CA PHE A 827 66.26 4.82 -30.51
C PHE A 827 65.07 3.94 -30.87
N THR A 828 64.90 2.82 -30.17
CA THR A 828 63.66 2.02 -30.23
C THR A 828 62.63 2.54 -29.24
N ILE A 829 61.36 2.32 -29.54
CA ILE A 829 60.23 2.65 -28.67
C ILE A 829 59.23 1.47 -28.73
N SER A 830 58.70 1.06 -27.59
CA SER A 830 57.66 0.03 -27.55
C SER A 830 56.70 0.25 -26.39
N CYS A 831 55.58 -0.46 -26.40
CA CYS A 831 54.84 -0.77 -25.18
C CYS A 831 55.80 -1.34 -24.11
N LYS A 832 55.60 -0.98 -22.84
CA LYS A 832 56.40 -1.48 -21.73
C LYS A 832 56.21 -2.99 -21.55
N SER A 833 57.31 -3.71 -21.33
CA SER A 833 57.29 -5.16 -21.11
C SER A 833 56.38 -5.53 -19.92
N GLY A 834 55.34 -6.32 -20.18
CA GLY A 834 54.34 -6.72 -19.18
C GLY A 834 53.10 -5.82 -19.08
N SER A 835 52.98 -4.77 -19.90
CA SER A 835 51.72 -4.01 -20.03
C SER A 835 50.63 -4.89 -20.66
N THR A 836 49.43 -4.87 -20.06
CA THR A 836 48.21 -5.50 -20.60
C THR A 836 47.47 -4.61 -21.61
N GLU A 837 47.72 -3.30 -21.60
CA GLU A 837 46.90 -2.29 -22.28
C GLU A 837 47.35 -1.91 -23.70
N CYS A 838 48.58 -2.26 -24.07
CA CYS A 838 49.26 -1.69 -25.24
C CYS A 838 49.62 -2.80 -26.23
N SER A 839 48.89 -2.90 -27.35
CA SER A 839 49.12 -3.94 -28.36
C SER A 839 50.24 -3.57 -29.34
N GLY A 840 50.43 -2.26 -29.55
CA GLY A 840 51.49 -1.74 -30.41
C GLY A 840 51.49 -0.23 -30.53
N LEU A 841 52.57 0.28 -31.11
CA LEU A 841 52.75 1.69 -31.44
C LEU A 841 52.89 1.83 -32.96
N SER A 842 52.49 2.97 -33.53
CA SER A 842 52.62 3.25 -34.97
C SER A 842 54.05 3.30 -35.49
N ALA A 843 55.04 3.36 -34.60
CA ALA A 843 56.46 3.24 -34.89
C ALA A 843 57.16 2.44 -33.77
N THR A 844 58.12 1.60 -34.11
CA THR A 844 58.95 0.82 -33.17
C THR A 844 60.36 1.39 -32.99
N SER A 845 60.72 2.39 -33.79
CA SER A 845 61.95 3.17 -33.67
C SER A 845 61.74 4.57 -34.24
N LEU A 846 62.42 5.54 -33.66
CA LEU A 846 62.37 6.95 -34.04
C LEU A 846 63.77 7.44 -34.37
N THR A 847 63.91 8.09 -35.53
CA THR A 847 65.12 8.83 -35.91
C THR A 847 64.82 10.32 -35.91
N PHE A 848 65.61 11.07 -35.14
CA PHE A 848 65.63 12.52 -35.11
C PHE A 848 66.89 13.02 -35.82
N THR A 849 66.71 13.81 -36.86
CA THR A 849 67.79 14.48 -37.58
C THR A 849 68.09 15.84 -36.98
N THR A 850 69.27 16.39 -37.28
CA THR A 850 69.66 17.75 -36.92
C THR A 850 68.68 18.84 -37.39
N ALA A 851 67.79 18.53 -38.35
CA ALA A 851 66.76 19.44 -38.88
C ALA A 851 65.36 19.29 -38.25
N ASN A 852 65.07 18.21 -37.49
CA ASN A 852 63.75 17.97 -36.90
C ASN A 852 63.75 17.49 -35.43
N TYR A 853 64.92 17.46 -34.77
CA TYR A 853 65.06 16.97 -33.39
C TYR A 853 64.08 17.58 -32.37
N ASN A 854 63.85 18.89 -32.46
CA ASN A 854 62.98 19.69 -31.57
C ASN A 854 61.48 19.64 -31.93
N THR A 855 61.12 18.89 -32.98
CA THR A 855 59.75 18.78 -33.50
C THR A 855 59.16 17.45 -33.07
N TYR A 856 57.99 17.49 -32.43
CA TYR A 856 57.27 16.29 -32.00
C TYR A 856 56.92 15.37 -33.18
N GLN A 857 57.44 14.14 -33.16
CA GLN A 857 56.97 13.05 -34.00
C GLN A 857 55.79 12.38 -33.30
N THR A 858 54.63 12.36 -33.95
CA THR A 858 53.39 11.79 -33.40
C THR A 858 53.40 10.27 -33.47
N ILE A 859 53.18 9.63 -32.33
CA ILE A 859 53.03 8.18 -32.17
C ILE A 859 51.56 7.90 -31.85
N THR A 860 50.96 6.95 -32.56
CA THR A 860 49.64 6.41 -32.22
C THR A 860 49.79 5.16 -31.37
N VAL A 861 49.08 5.10 -30.25
CA VAL A 861 48.89 3.89 -29.44
C VAL A 861 47.73 3.08 -30.01
N THR A 862 47.96 1.79 -30.20
CA THR A 862 46.87 0.81 -30.38
C THR A 862 46.61 0.13 -29.03
N PRO A 863 45.40 0.22 -28.46
CA PRO A 863 45.06 -0.48 -27.23
C PRO A 863 45.04 -2.01 -27.43
N ILE A 864 44.95 -2.75 -26.34
CA ILE A 864 44.47 -4.14 -26.32
C ILE A 864 42.97 -4.10 -26.02
N ASP A 865 42.22 -5.04 -26.58
CA ASP A 865 40.90 -5.46 -26.08
C ASP A 865 41.19 -6.69 -25.22
N ASP A 866 41.26 -6.54 -23.89
CA ASP A 866 41.54 -7.67 -22.99
C ASP A 866 40.23 -8.51 -22.88
N SER A 867 40.26 -9.55 -22.06
CA SER A 867 39.07 -10.31 -21.67
C SER A 867 38.97 -10.34 -20.14
N ARG A 868 39.04 -9.15 -19.54
CA ARG A 868 39.04 -8.89 -18.10
C ARG A 868 38.37 -7.54 -17.83
N ALA A 869 37.45 -7.52 -16.88
CA ALA A 869 37.12 -6.26 -16.20
C ALA A 869 38.15 -6.05 -15.08
N ASP A 870 39.09 -5.11 -15.26
CA ASP A 870 40.14 -4.81 -14.28
C ASP A 870 40.47 -3.32 -14.01
N ASN A 871 39.56 -2.45 -14.48
CA ASN A 871 39.53 -0.99 -14.34
C ASN A 871 40.57 -0.24 -15.18
N THR A 872 40.37 1.08 -15.37
CA THR A 872 41.25 1.94 -16.17
C THR A 872 42.72 1.84 -15.74
N GLN A 873 43.59 1.45 -16.66
CA GLN A 873 45.03 1.23 -16.42
C GLN A 873 45.92 2.18 -17.26
N PRO A 874 47.12 2.54 -16.78
CA PRO A 874 48.03 3.43 -17.50
C PRO A 874 48.73 2.73 -18.68
N VAL A 875 48.66 3.33 -19.87
CA VAL A 875 49.44 2.89 -21.04
C VAL A 875 50.88 3.39 -20.87
N CYS A 876 51.77 2.50 -20.48
CA CYS A 876 53.19 2.80 -20.33
C CYS A 876 54.02 2.34 -21.53
N ILE A 877 54.92 3.22 -21.97
CA ILE A 877 55.92 2.98 -23.02
C ILE A 877 57.31 2.88 -22.40
N GLN A 878 58.18 2.12 -23.06
CA GLN A 878 59.60 2.01 -22.75
C GLN A 878 60.45 2.47 -23.93
N PHE A 879 61.61 3.04 -23.65
CA PHE A 879 62.58 3.46 -24.66
C PHE A 879 63.82 2.56 -24.61
N GLY A 880 64.34 2.22 -25.79
CA GLY A 880 65.66 1.60 -25.89
C GLY A 880 66.78 2.63 -25.86
N THR A 881 68.00 2.13 -25.70
CA THR A 881 69.24 2.91 -25.76
C THR A 881 69.33 3.73 -27.06
N VAL A 882 69.81 4.97 -26.92
CA VAL A 882 70.00 5.92 -28.02
C VAL A 882 71.29 5.59 -28.77
N VAL A 883 71.16 5.45 -30.08
CA VAL A 883 72.24 5.23 -31.04
C VAL A 883 72.40 6.49 -31.87
N SER A 884 73.57 7.10 -31.78
CA SER A 884 73.96 8.29 -32.53
C SER A 884 75.46 8.20 -32.88
N THR A 885 75.90 8.97 -33.88
CA THR A 885 77.33 9.31 -34.04
C THR A 885 77.68 10.65 -33.38
N ASP A 886 76.71 11.26 -32.71
CA ASP A 886 76.91 12.31 -31.73
C ASP A 886 77.24 11.65 -30.38
N LEU A 887 78.49 11.79 -29.94
CA LEU A 887 79.00 11.05 -28.77
C LEU A 887 78.42 11.53 -27.44
N ALA A 888 77.82 12.73 -27.41
CA ALA A 888 77.10 13.25 -26.25
C ALA A 888 75.65 12.73 -26.14
N LEU A 889 75.23 11.84 -27.06
CA LEU A 889 73.88 11.28 -27.11
C LEU A 889 73.84 9.77 -27.37
N SER A 890 74.98 9.15 -27.67
CA SER A 890 75.10 7.69 -27.73
C SER A 890 75.04 7.06 -26.33
N ASP A 891 74.46 5.87 -26.25
CA ASP A 891 74.38 5.01 -25.05
C ASP A 891 73.49 5.53 -23.89
N PHE A 892 72.92 6.75 -23.99
CA PHE A 892 71.83 7.21 -23.12
C PHE A 892 70.58 6.32 -23.25
N GLN A 893 69.85 6.03 -22.16
CA GLN A 893 68.55 5.36 -22.22
C GLN A 893 67.47 6.23 -21.55
N PRO A 894 66.44 6.70 -22.28
CA PRO A 894 65.37 7.50 -21.69
C PRO A 894 64.52 6.68 -20.69
N PRO A 895 64.03 7.30 -19.60
CA PRO A 895 63.16 6.63 -18.65
C PRO A 895 61.79 6.29 -19.26
N ASP A 896 61.15 5.24 -18.74
CA ASP A 896 59.78 4.87 -19.09
C ASP A 896 58.80 6.04 -18.87
N ASN A 897 57.76 6.10 -19.69
CA ASN A 897 56.73 7.14 -19.60
C ASN A 897 55.33 6.53 -19.74
N CYS A 898 54.31 7.14 -19.14
CA CYS A 898 52.92 6.69 -19.26
C CYS A 898 52.04 7.89 -19.64
N PRO A 899 51.94 8.25 -20.95
CA PRO A 899 51.37 9.53 -21.38
C PRO A 899 49.83 9.58 -21.42
N MET A 900 49.15 8.45 -21.18
CA MET A 900 47.70 8.26 -21.27
C MET A 900 47.28 6.95 -20.56
N ASN A 901 45.98 6.76 -20.38
CA ASN A 901 45.37 5.52 -19.87
C ASN A 901 44.66 4.75 -20.99
N ASN A 902 44.30 3.49 -20.71
CA ASN A 902 43.31 2.72 -21.44
C ASN A 902 42.09 2.56 -20.55
N LEU A 903 40.92 2.96 -21.06
CA LEU A 903 39.66 2.86 -20.33
C LEU A 903 39.09 1.44 -20.52
N ASP A 904 39.00 0.69 -19.40
CA ASP A 904 38.28 -0.58 -19.29
C ASP A 904 36.87 -0.43 -19.87
N ASN A 905 36.57 -1.26 -20.86
CA ASN A 905 35.33 -1.23 -21.63
C ASN A 905 34.29 -2.22 -21.08
N ASP A 906 34.75 -3.23 -20.36
CA ASP A 906 33.98 -4.35 -19.88
C ASP A 906 33.26 -4.02 -18.56
N LYS A 907 32.25 -4.82 -18.23
CA LYS A 907 31.38 -4.56 -17.07
C LYS A 907 31.40 -5.70 -16.08
N VAL A 908 31.39 -5.38 -14.79
CA VAL A 908 31.30 -6.37 -13.72
C VAL A 908 29.83 -6.71 -13.44
N ILE A 909 29.55 -7.99 -13.21
CA ILE A 909 28.27 -8.49 -12.71
C ILE A 909 28.53 -9.33 -11.46
N TYR A 910 27.70 -9.17 -10.45
CA TYR A 910 27.76 -9.98 -9.23
C TYR A 910 26.37 -10.39 -8.76
N VAL A 911 26.32 -11.24 -7.73
CA VAL A 911 25.07 -11.69 -7.12
C VAL A 911 25.13 -11.40 -5.62
N THR A 912 24.05 -10.83 -5.08
CA THR A 912 23.97 -10.42 -3.67
C THR A 912 24.27 -11.57 -2.73
N ASN A 913 24.94 -11.29 -1.62
CA ASN A 913 25.08 -12.21 -0.50
C ASN A 913 23.71 -12.47 0.16
N VAL A 914 22.94 -11.41 0.36
CA VAL A 914 21.61 -11.43 0.98
C VAL A 914 20.53 -11.92 -0.01
N THR A 915 19.49 -12.59 0.53
CA THR A 915 18.24 -12.89 -0.17
C THR A 915 17.14 -11.93 0.27
N TYR A 916 16.35 -11.43 -0.68
CA TYR A 916 15.29 -10.45 -0.47
C TYR A 916 13.92 -11.06 -0.73
N ASN A 917 12.93 -10.63 0.04
CA ASN A 917 11.52 -10.87 -0.21
C ASN A 917 11.07 -10.11 -1.48
N PRO A 918 9.91 -10.44 -2.09
CA PRO A 918 9.47 -9.84 -3.34
C PRO A 918 8.83 -8.45 -3.21
N ASN A 919 8.58 -7.98 -1.98
CA ASN A 919 8.20 -6.60 -1.70
C ASN A 919 9.41 -5.85 -1.13
N PHE A 920 10.04 -5.01 -1.96
CA PHE A 920 11.23 -4.23 -1.55
C PHE A 920 10.84 -2.91 -0.85
N ASN A 921 9.54 -2.61 -0.73
CA ASN A 921 8.97 -1.35 -0.24
C ASN A 921 9.26 -0.12 -1.12
N ASP A 922 9.62 -0.34 -2.40
CA ASP A 922 9.70 0.71 -3.43
C ASP A 922 8.32 1.39 -3.59
N SER A 923 8.24 2.62 -3.10
CA SER A 923 7.02 3.42 -3.12
C SER A 923 6.78 4.14 -4.46
N ASN A 924 7.81 4.24 -5.31
CA ASN A 924 7.77 4.94 -6.60
C ASN A 924 7.56 3.99 -7.78
N ASN A 925 7.85 2.69 -7.60
CA ASN A 925 7.95 1.65 -8.62
C ASN A 925 9.08 1.93 -9.64
N ASP A 926 10.13 2.66 -9.24
CA ASP A 926 11.29 3.04 -10.08
C ASP A 926 12.51 2.11 -9.93
N LEU A 927 12.44 1.18 -8.97
CA LEU A 927 13.45 0.19 -8.59
C LEU A 927 14.71 0.77 -7.92
N THR A 928 14.63 1.95 -7.30
CA THR A 928 15.77 2.57 -6.61
C THR A 928 16.17 1.85 -5.31
N GLU A 929 15.26 1.20 -4.58
CA GLU A 929 15.59 0.37 -3.42
C GLU A 929 16.37 -0.89 -3.82
N GLN A 930 15.99 -1.55 -4.92
CA GLN A 930 16.68 -2.73 -5.47
C GLN A 930 18.08 -2.36 -5.96
N ASP A 931 18.25 -1.17 -6.55
CA ASP A 931 19.56 -0.61 -6.86
C ASP A 931 20.34 -0.30 -5.57
N GLY A 932 19.69 0.28 -4.56
CA GLY A 932 20.27 0.52 -3.23
C GLY A 932 20.82 -0.75 -2.57
N TYR A 933 20.13 -1.88 -2.71
CA TYR A 933 20.62 -3.19 -2.28
C TYR A 933 21.84 -3.65 -3.09
N CYS A 934 21.86 -3.44 -4.41
CA CYS A 934 23.06 -3.66 -5.23
C CYS A 934 24.21 -2.66 -4.93
N GLN A 935 23.95 -1.57 -4.21
CA GLN A 935 24.99 -0.61 -3.79
C GLN A 935 25.47 -0.87 -2.35
N THR A 936 24.77 -1.68 -1.55
CA THR A 936 25.06 -1.93 -0.11
C THR A 936 25.33 -3.39 0.25
N ASP A 937 25.04 -4.36 -0.62
CA ASP A 937 25.30 -5.78 -0.33
C ASP A 937 26.81 -6.11 -0.24
N THR A 938 27.17 -6.95 0.73
CA THR A 938 28.57 -7.29 1.06
C THR A 938 29.38 -7.96 -0.05
N ASN A 939 28.75 -8.49 -1.11
CA ASN A 939 29.46 -9.04 -2.27
C ASN A 939 29.78 -7.99 -3.35
N ARG A 940 29.38 -6.72 -3.17
CA ARG A 940 29.67 -5.65 -4.15
C ARG A 940 31.18 -5.49 -4.32
N PRO A 941 31.70 -5.43 -5.57
CA PRO A 941 33.08 -5.05 -5.82
C PRO A 941 33.42 -3.68 -5.21
N ALA A 942 34.70 -3.47 -4.93
CA ALA A 942 35.19 -2.23 -4.31
C ALA A 942 35.01 -0.97 -5.20
N TRP A 943 34.78 -1.14 -6.51
CA TRP A 943 34.72 -0.08 -7.52
C TRP A 943 33.52 -0.27 -8.48
N GLY A 944 33.11 0.83 -9.13
CA GLY A 944 31.93 0.89 -9.98
C GLY A 944 30.63 1.19 -9.22
N THR A 945 29.55 1.47 -9.96
CA THR A 945 28.18 1.60 -9.43
C THR A 945 27.29 0.52 -10.04
N TYR A 946 26.41 -0.07 -9.22
CA TYR A 946 25.65 -1.26 -9.57
C TYR A 946 24.15 -1.03 -9.48
N LYS A 947 23.41 -1.71 -10.36
CA LYS A 947 21.94 -1.73 -10.40
C LYS A 947 21.40 -3.14 -10.51
N ALA A 948 20.18 -3.36 -10.08
CA ALA A 948 19.55 -4.67 -10.13
C ALA A 948 19.07 -5.02 -11.56
N LEU A 949 19.47 -6.20 -12.07
CA LEU A 949 18.97 -6.79 -13.31
C LEU A 949 17.61 -7.46 -13.06
N ILE A 950 16.62 -6.61 -12.79
CA ILE A 950 15.24 -6.95 -12.44
C ILE A 950 14.29 -6.01 -13.21
N SER A 951 13.06 -6.44 -13.48
CA SER A 951 12.09 -5.73 -14.33
C SER A 951 10.74 -5.53 -13.66
N ASN A 952 10.10 -4.39 -13.91
CA ASN A 952 8.71 -4.13 -13.57
C ASN A 952 8.02 -3.36 -14.71
N SER A 953 6.71 -3.14 -14.60
CA SER A 953 5.90 -2.59 -15.71
C SER A 953 5.98 -1.05 -15.83
N VAL A 954 6.86 -0.39 -15.06
CA VAL A 954 6.90 1.07 -14.90
C VAL A 954 8.35 1.57 -14.94
N GLY A 955 9.10 1.34 -13.87
CA GLY A 955 10.48 1.82 -13.69
C GLY A 955 11.47 1.24 -14.69
N ARG A 956 11.50 -0.09 -14.89
CA ARG A 956 12.57 -0.77 -15.65
C ARG A 956 12.06 -1.82 -16.62
N VAL A 957 12.15 -1.51 -17.91
CA VAL A 957 11.67 -2.34 -19.02
C VAL A 957 12.82 -2.56 -20.00
N ALA A 958 13.15 -3.82 -20.30
CA ALA A 958 14.17 -4.15 -21.29
C ALA A 958 13.67 -3.92 -22.73
N THR A 959 12.41 -4.29 -22.96
CA THR A 959 11.71 -4.24 -24.25
C THR A 959 10.23 -4.57 -24.05
N THR A 960 9.35 -4.04 -24.91
CA THR A 960 7.93 -4.41 -24.99
C THR A 960 7.62 -5.37 -26.15
N THR A 961 8.55 -5.57 -27.08
CA THR A 961 8.42 -6.46 -28.25
C THR A 961 9.09 -7.81 -28.04
N GLY A 962 10.18 -7.84 -27.29
CA GLY A 962 10.99 -9.02 -27.02
C GLY A 962 12.08 -9.33 -28.06
N THR A 963 12.26 -8.46 -29.06
CA THR A 963 13.20 -8.66 -30.18
C THR A 963 14.25 -7.55 -30.32
N ASP A 964 14.00 -6.39 -29.72
CA ASP A 964 14.75 -5.14 -29.91
C ASP A 964 14.50 -4.19 -28.74
N ALA A 965 15.13 -3.01 -28.74
CA ALA A 965 14.99 -2.01 -27.68
C ALA A 965 13.65 -1.21 -27.70
N THR A 966 12.63 -1.65 -28.43
CA THR A 966 11.33 -0.94 -28.46
C THR A 966 10.71 -0.90 -27.06
N GLY A 967 10.38 0.31 -26.59
CA GLY A 967 9.79 0.52 -25.25
C GLY A 967 10.75 0.28 -24.07
N GLN A 968 12.06 0.24 -24.32
CA GLN A 968 13.08 0.14 -23.28
C GLN A 968 13.05 1.38 -22.35
N ASN A 969 13.03 1.16 -21.03
CA ASN A 969 13.01 2.21 -20.01
C ASN A 969 13.98 1.90 -18.86
N ALA A 970 14.72 2.93 -18.42
CA ALA A 970 15.74 2.90 -17.36
C ALA A 970 16.62 1.63 -17.34
N TRP A 971 17.04 1.18 -18.52
CA TRP A 971 17.69 -0.12 -18.71
C TRP A 971 19.12 -0.13 -18.18
N VAL A 972 19.53 -1.29 -17.65
CA VAL A 972 20.73 -1.44 -16.80
C VAL A 972 21.88 -2.20 -17.47
N LEU A 973 21.69 -2.68 -18.69
CA LEU A 973 22.78 -3.24 -19.50
C LEU A 973 23.22 -2.21 -20.56
N ALA A 974 24.53 -2.13 -20.78
CA ALA A 974 25.12 -1.37 -21.87
C ALA A 974 25.05 -2.17 -23.19
N ALA A 975 25.14 -1.46 -24.32
CA ALA A 975 25.13 -2.05 -25.65
C ALA A 975 26.53 -2.56 -26.05
N SER A 976 26.58 -3.75 -26.66
CA SER A 976 27.82 -4.37 -27.16
C SER A 976 28.92 -4.63 -26.11
N LYS A 977 28.57 -4.84 -24.84
CA LYS A 977 29.53 -5.03 -23.72
C LYS A 977 29.59 -6.44 -23.17
N GLY A 978 30.78 -6.87 -22.74
CA GLY A 978 30.95 -8.07 -21.93
C GLY A 978 30.59 -7.82 -20.46
N TYR A 979 30.00 -8.83 -19.83
CA TYR A 979 29.66 -8.80 -18.40
C TYR A 979 30.36 -9.96 -17.66
N TYR A 980 31.16 -9.65 -16.65
CA TYR A 980 32.11 -10.57 -15.99
C TYR A 980 31.77 -10.82 -14.53
N LEU A 981 31.72 -12.10 -14.14
CA LEU A 981 31.34 -12.48 -12.79
C LEU A 981 32.43 -12.10 -11.79
N ALA A 982 32.10 -11.24 -10.84
CA ALA A 982 32.95 -10.94 -9.69
C ALA A 982 33.15 -12.21 -8.85
N THR A 983 34.39 -12.70 -8.80
CA THR A 983 34.80 -13.88 -8.01
C THR A 983 35.80 -13.49 -6.92
N GLY A 984 35.52 -12.38 -6.23
CA GLY A 984 36.38 -11.77 -5.23
C GLY A 984 35.98 -10.31 -4.98
N PHE A 985 36.73 -9.60 -4.14
CA PHE A 985 36.51 -8.17 -3.84
C PHE A 985 37.37 -7.23 -4.71
N SER A 986 38.43 -7.77 -5.32
CA SER A 986 39.39 -7.07 -6.18
C SER A 986 39.44 -7.71 -7.56
N ALA A 987 39.69 -6.88 -8.57
CA ALA A 987 39.95 -7.32 -9.94
C ALA A 987 41.37 -7.93 -10.07
N PRO A 988 41.77 -8.54 -11.21
CA PRO A 988 41.02 -8.69 -12.47
C PRO A 988 39.92 -9.76 -12.43
N TYR A 989 38.81 -9.54 -13.14
CA TYR A 989 37.73 -10.52 -13.29
C TYR A 989 37.71 -11.11 -14.72
N THR A 990 38.10 -12.37 -14.88
CA THR A 990 38.20 -13.08 -16.19
C THR A 990 36.95 -13.87 -16.59
N ASN A 991 35.97 -14.01 -15.69
CA ASN A 991 34.85 -14.95 -15.83
C ASN A 991 33.66 -14.35 -16.61
N ARG A 992 33.79 -14.13 -17.93
CA ARG A 992 32.70 -13.56 -18.75
C ARG A 992 31.43 -14.42 -18.71
N VAL A 993 30.32 -13.81 -18.28
CA VAL A 993 28.98 -14.42 -18.18
C VAL A 993 28.25 -14.34 -19.51
N PHE A 994 28.22 -13.19 -20.16
CA PHE A 994 27.62 -12.97 -21.48
C PHE A 994 28.22 -11.72 -22.16
N THR A 995 27.85 -11.50 -23.41
CA THR A 995 28.08 -10.25 -24.16
C THR A 995 26.74 -9.75 -24.70
N THR A 996 26.44 -8.46 -24.58
CA THR A 996 25.21 -7.87 -25.14
C THR A 996 25.37 -7.53 -26.62
N ASN A 997 24.24 -7.33 -27.30
CA ASN A 997 24.18 -6.80 -28.66
C ASN A 997 23.98 -5.27 -28.64
N ALA A 998 23.86 -4.67 -29.84
CA ALA A 998 23.64 -3.23 -30.01
C ALA A 998 22.32 -2.69 -29.42
N ASN A 999 21.39 -3.55 -28.98
CA ASN A 999 20.14 -3.19 -28.30
C ASN A 999 20.23 -3.35 -26.76
N SER A 1000 21.44 -3.55 -26.21
CA SER A 1000 21.69 -3.86 -24.80
C SER A 1000 21.07 -5.16 -24.27
N LEU A 1001 20.85 -6.15 -25.15
CA LEU A 1001 20.28 -7.46 -24.79
C LEU A 1001 21.23 -8.60 -25.21
N PHE A 1002 21.22 -9.72 -24.51
CA PHE A 1002 21.91 -10.95 -24.95
C PHE A 1002 20.90 -12.04 -25.36
N SER A 1003 21.35 -13.08 -26.08
CA SER A 1003 20.48 -14.18 -26.50
C SER A 1003 20.29 -15.20 -25.37
N PHE A 1004 19.05 -15.53 -25.00
CA PHE A 1004 18.78 -16.54 -23.98
C PHE A 1004 19.48 -17.88 -24.33
N GLY A 1005 20.32 -18.36 -23.42
CA GLY A 1005 21.17 -19.53 -23.66
C GLY A 1005 22.59 -19.25 -24.19
N SER A 1006 22.98 -17.98 -24.39
CA SER A 1006 24.34 -17.60 -24.78
C SER A 1006 25.26 -17.26 -23.59
N LEU A 1007 24.97 -17.76 -22.38
CA LEU A 1007 25.85 -17.53 -21.23
C LEU A 1007 27.11 -18.41 -21.35
N THR A 1008 28.28 -17.79 -21.26
CA THR A 1008 29.59 -18.46 -21.26
C THR A 1008 30.00 -18.92 -19.87
N THR A 1009 29.54 -18.26 -18.81
CA THR A 1009 29.76 -18.66 -17.40
C THR A 1009 28.42 -18.72 -16.66
N THR A 1010 28.25 -19.69 -15.76
CA THR A 1010 27.06 -19.81 -14.90
C THR A 1010 27.10 -18.78 -13.77
N LEU A 1011 25.99 -18.11 -13.47
CA LEU A 1011 25.86 -17.32 -12.24
C LEU A 1011 25.89 -18.25 -10.98
N PRO A 1012 26.36 -17.77 -9.81
CA PRO A 1012 26.54 -18.59 -8.60
C PRO A 1012 25.26 -19.30 -8.14
N ALA A 1013 25.33 -20.62 -7.93
CA ALA A 1013 24.19 -21.50 -7.68
C ALA A 1013 23.18 -20.94 -6.65
N GLY A 1014 21.92 -20.83 -7.05
CA GLY A 1014 20.86 -20.17 -6.28
C GLY A 1014 19.66 -19.82 -7.17
N THR A 1015 18.84 -18.88 -6.72
CA THR A 1015 17.69 -18.36 -7.48
C THR A 1015 17.63 -16.83 -7.36
N TYR A 1016 17.20 -16.15 -8.41
CA TYR A 1016 17.23 -14.68 -8.50
C TYR A 1016 15.88 -14.08 -8.88
N TRP A 1017 15.51 -12.97 -8.26
CA TRP A 1017 14.38 -12.17 -8.76
C TRP A 1017 14.78 -11.47 -10.07
N THR A 1018 13.95 -11.62 -11.11
CA THR A 1018 14.24 -11.08 -12.45
C THR A 1018 13.03 -10.39 -13.08
N GLY A 1019 11.83 -10.97 -13.01
CA GLY A 1019 10.62 -10.37 -13.59
C GLY A 1019 10.65 -10.22 -15.12
N PHE A 1020 11.55 -10.94 -15.81
CA PHE A 1020 11.55 -11.05 -17.28
C PHE A 1020 10.92 -12.37 -17.71
N ASN A 1021 10.20 -12.34 -18.82
CA ASN A 1021 9.89 -13.52 -19.62
C ASN A 1021 11.16 -14.00 -20.37
N SER A 1022 11.10 -15.20 -20.96
CA SER A 1022 12.19 -15.80 -21.77
C SER A 1022 12.48 -15.11 -23.12
N ASN A 1023 11.95 -13.90 -23.32
CA ASN A 1023 12.18 -13.02 -24.46
C ASN A 1023 12.46 -11.56 -24.03
N TRP A 1024 12.96 -11.32 -22.81
CA TRP A 1024 13.22 -9.98 -22.23
C TRP A 1024 12.01 -9.10 -21.94
N THR A 1025 10.79 -9.40 -22.40
CA THR A 1025 9.62 -8.59 -21.99
C THR A 1025 9.34 -8.77 -20.50
N THR A 1026 8.82 -7.71 -19.86
CA THR A 1026 8.39 -7.76 -18.46
C THR A 1026 7.30 -8.82 -18.24
N ALA A 1027 7.45 -9.64 -17.19
CA ALA A 1027 6.43 -10.58 -16.78
C ALA A 1027 5.17 -9.83 -16.31
N THR A 1028 4.00 -10.17 -16.88
CA THR A 1028 2.73 -9.48 -16.59
C THR A 1028 2.32 -9.63 -15.13
N ASN A 1029 2.69 -10.76 -14.52
CA ASN A 1029 2.66 -10.97 -13.08
C ASN A 1029 4.09 -10.77 -12.57
N ASN A 1030 4.28 -9.78 -11.71
CA ASN A 1030 5.58 -9.35 -11.18
C ASN A 1030 5.47 -8.88 -9.72
N CYS A 1031 4.69 -9.59 -8.91
CA CYS A 1031 4.34 -9.21 -7.53
C CYS A 1031 3.75 -7.77 -7.42
N VAL A 1032 2.95 -7.39 -8.42
CA VAL A 1032 2.43 -6.04 -8.65
C VAL A 1032 3.57 -4.99 -8.54
N ASN A 1033 4.45 -5.02 -9.54
CA ASN A 1033 5.67 -4.21 -9.64
C ASN A 1033 6.62 -4.31 -8.42
N TRP A 1034 6.62 -5.46 -7.74
CA TRP A 1034 7.39 -5.73 -6.52
C TRP A 1034 6.94 -4.96 -5.26
N SER A 1035 5.62 -4.74 -5.14
CA SER A 1035 4.97 -4.10 -3.97
C SER A 1035 4.19 -5.08 -3.07
N GLN A 1036 3.96 -6.33 -3.49
CA GLN A 1036 3.16 -7.31 -2.73
C GLN A 1036 3.98 -8.39 -2.05
N ASN A 1037 3.51 -8.81 -0.86
CA ASN A 1037 4.10 -9.88 -0.05
C ASN A 1037 3.06 -10.82 0.62
N ASP A 1038 1.85 -10.93 0.03
CA ASP A 1038 0.68 -11.59 0.63
C ASP A 1038 0.92 -13.05 1.10
N SER A 1039 0.40 -13.39 2.27
CA SER A 1039 0.63 -14.68 2.97
C SER A 1039 -0.54 -15.68 2.85
N GLY A 1040 -1.21 -15.69 1.69
CA GLY A 1040 -2.38 -16.55 1.42
C GLY A 1040 -2.04 -18.00 1.00
N PRO A 1041 -2.83 -19.02 1.39
CA PRO A 1041 -2.64 -20.41 0.98
C PRO A 1041 -3.32 -20.79 -0.36
N SER A 1042 -3.75 -19.80 -1.17
CA SER A 1042 -4.61 -20.01 -2.34
C SER A 1042 -4.21 -19.19 -3.57
N PHE A 1043 -2.97 -19.37 -4.03
CA PHE A 1043 -2.48 -18.75 -5.26
C PHE A 1043 -2.52 -19.75 -6.43
N PRO A 1044 -3.30 -19.50 -7.50
CA PRO A 1044 -3.27 -20.30 -8.71
C PRO A 1044 -2.08 -19.87 -9.60
N THR A 1045 -1.35 -20.84 -10.14
CA THR A 1045 -0.20 -20.58 -11.02
C THR A 1045 -0.61 -19.80 -12.27
N GLY A 1046 0.11 -18.71 -12.55
CA GLY A 1046 -0.26 -17.71 -13.55
C GLY A 1046 -1.12 -16.55 -13.02
N GLY A 1047 -1.31 -16.42 -11.70
CA GLY A 1047 -1.98 -15.27 -11.08
C GLY A 1047 -1.06 -14.07 -10.82
N ILE A 1048 -1.65 -12.89 -10.57
CA ILE A 1048 -0.93 -11.62 -10.34
C ILE A 1048 0.05 -11.63 -9.14
N TYR A 1049 -0.17 -12.56 -8.21
CA TYR A 1049 0.62 -12.82 -6.99
C TYR A 1049 1.82 -13.75 -7.22
N GLU A 1050 2.29 -13.83 -8.46
CA GLU A 1050 3.51 -14.55 -8.83
C GLU A 1050 4.47 -13.64 -9.62
N THR A 1051 5.72 -14.06 -9.76
CA THR A 1051 6.73 -13.38 -10.60
C THR A 1051 7.74 -14.36 -11.21
N SER A 1052 8.35 -13.96 -12.32
CA SER A 1052 9.42 -14.74 -12.97
C SER A 1052 10.74 -14.63 -12.22
N TYR A 1053 11.46 -15.74 -12.13
CA TYR A 1053 12.76 -15.84 -11.47
C TYR A 1053 13.78 -16.64 -12.30
N GLY A 1054 15.08 -16.35 -12.14
CA GLY A 1054 16.18 -17.07 -12.79
C GLY A 1054 16.87 -18.07 -11.84
N ILE A 1055 17.60 -19.06 -12.40
CA ILE A 1055 18.41 -20.01 -11.61
C ILE A 1055 19.92 -19.90 -11.88
N GLY A 1056 20.70 -19.99 -10.81
CA GLY A 1056 22.16 -20.15 -10.87
C GLY A 1056 22.58 -21.56 -11.30
N GLY A 1057 23.85 -21.72 -11.66
CA GLY A 1057 24.38 -23.00 -12.15
C GLY A 1057 23.88 -23.42 -13.54
N SER A 1058 23.16 -22.55 -14.25
CA SER A 1058 22.70 -22.73 -15.63
C SER A 1058 23.43 -21.76 -16.56
N THR A 1059 23.61 -22.17 -17.82
CA THR A 1059 23.96 -21.29 -18.95
C THR A 1059 22.81 -21.14 -19.95
N SER A 1060 21.72 -21.91 -19.77
CA SER A 1060 20.58 -21.94 -20.69
C SER A 1060 19.64 -20.76 -20.46
N ALA A 1061 18.52 -20.70 -21.20
CA ALA A 1061 17.47 -19.68 -21.00
C ALA A 1061 16.95 -19.58 -19.55
N THR A 1062 17.01 -20.68 -18.79
CA THR A 1062 16.57 -20.74 -17.39
C THR A 1062 17.37 -19.83 -16.44
N SER A 1063 18.55 -19.37 -16.86
CA SER A 1063 19.41 -18.51 -16.03
C SER A 1063 18.75 -17.17 -15.66
N ILE A 1064 17.81 -16.69 -16.49
CA ILE A 1064 17.05 -15.45 -16.29
C ILE A 1064 15.54 -15.71 -16.11
N ASN A 1065 14.98 -16.70 -16.82
CA ASN A 1065 13.57 -17.14 -16.67
C ASN A 1065 13.53 -18.67 -16.55
N ALA A 1066 13.60 -19.18 -15.31
CA ALA A 1066 13.51 -20.60 -14.99
C ALA A 1066 12.06 -21.08 -14.82
N GLY A 1067 11.19 -20.18 -14.41
CA GLY A 1067 9.78 -20.43 -14.09
C GLY A 1067 9.19 -19.28 -13.30
N VAL A 1068 8.00 -19.51 -12.75
CA VAL A 1068 7.25 -18.57 -11.92
C VAL A 1068 7.31 -19.00 -10.45
N SER A 1069 7.23 -18.03 -9.53
CA SER A 1069 7.27 -18.21 -8.09
C SER A 1069 6.16 -17.37 -7.45
N ASP A 1070 5.60 -17.83 -6.35
CA ASP A 1070 4.76 -17.03 -5.48
C ASP A 1070 5.49 -15.78 -4.94
N CYS A 1071 4.70 -14.79 -4.52
CA CYS A 1071 5.16 -13.55 -3.93
C CYS A 1071 5.05 -13.51 -2.38
N GLN A 1072 5.15 -14.63 -1.66
CA GLN A 1072 4.99 -14.62 -0.19
C GLN A 1072 6.19 -13.98 0.54
N VAL A 1073 5.98 -13.38 1.73
CA VAL A 1073 7.06 -12.86 2.61
C VAL A 1073 8.21 -13.86 2.80
N ALA A 1074 7.87 -15.15 2.96
CA ALA A 1074 8.84 -16.22 3.25
C ALA A 1074 9.69 -16.62 2.04
N THR A 1075 9.26 -16.27 0.82
CA THR A 1075 9.91 -16.65 -0.43
C THR A 1075 10.97 -15.60 -0.75
N THR A 1076 12.24 -15.87 -0.42
CA THR A 1076 13.34 -14.93 -0.64
C THR A 1076 14.31 -15.41 -1.73
N ARG A 1077 14.83 -14.48 -2.55
CA ARG A 1077 15.78 -14.76 -3.64
C ARG A 1077 16.87 -13.69 -3.71
N LYS A 1078 18.02 -14.01 -4.32
CA LYS A 1078 19.12 -13.05 -4.49
C LYS A 1078 18.79 -12.05 -5.61
N LEU A 1079 19.49 -10.93 -5.68
CA LEU A 1079 19.50 -10.04 -6.84
C LEU A 1079 20.76 -10.31 -7.69
N ILE A 1080 20.61 -10.14 -9.00
CA ILE A 1080 21.73 -10.03 -9.93
C ILE A 1080 22.03 -8.53 -10.06
N CYS A 1081 23.27 -8.13 -9.80
CA CYS A 1081 23.69 -6.74 -9.76
C CYS A 1081 24.71 -6.46 -10.87
N VAL A 1082 24.41 -5.50 -11.74
CA VAL A 1082 25.18 -5.18 -12.96
C VAL A 1082 25.79 -3.79 -12.86
N GLN A 1083 27.08 -3.68 -13.19
CA GLN A 1083 27.77 -2.40 -13.27
C GLN A 1083 27.16 -1.54 -14.39
N GLN A 1084 27.04 -0.24 -14.12
CA GLN A 1084 26.60 0.78 -15.08
C GLN A 1084 27.79 1.34 -15.88
#